data_AF-A0A1U9QRX6-F1
#
_entry.id   AF-A0A1U9QRX6-F1
#
_cell.length_a   1.000
_cell.length_b   1.000
_cell.length_c   1.000
_cell.angle_alpha   90.00
_cell.angle_beta   90.00
_cell.angle_gamma   90.00
#
_symmetry.space_group_name_H-M   'P 1'
#
loop_
_entity.id
_entity.type
_entity.pdbx_description
1 polymer ?
#
loop_
_entity_poly.entity_id
_entity_poly.type
_entity_poly.pdbx_seq_one_letter_code
_entity_poly.pdbx_strand_id
1 'polypeptide(L)'
;MTNSRPGSAKRWRAVCATALAGVLGLGTPAAAQDDAAGPRPAGSDWTVSRGGPTAAVRLDPADGTVTLAVRDGNRTLVEPSPVGIVTEDADLTHGLRLVDRKDRRIAERYTTVVGKERRRTVDMAESRFTLQGAGGARVDLVVRAADDGVAYRYVLPAGGGAVLREGSGFVLPADAPARLSDYSVNYEQPYDGTTAAGASSGQYAYPALFQVGDDHVLLTEADIDGRYPASRLTHTTGGGRYDVTLADPSVPLPEGGPLATPWRTVIAGDLATVTESTLVDDLAPPSRVADTSWIRPGTVAWSWLAGFGAAQRSLETQQRFVDYAAAHGWEYSLVDDGWNTTDWMPQLMEYAERRGVGVLLWMHWTDLDTPAERTRQLDRVKEWGAAGLKIDFMDSDSRERMEWYDEILRETADRELMVNFHGSTLPHGIQRTWPHVMTMEGVHGAEQGDVQADDMATLPYTRNVVGSMDFTPMGFQFGRRNNTEAAELALSVVYESGFQNYAGSVEAYRARPETARFLDQVPTVWDESRLVDGTPGEGATFARRHGDRWFLGSVTAGDGGTGRVPLSFLGSGAWRVDLVRDGADGVVRQSQVMDRQDVLTVPVLADGGFAAQICRAVPGRDSCDRPVDTVPVGTLSVTPAKADALPGATVDVAASFVLDEAGPAEDVTLSARTPEGWTVDGDGATADELADGAELTASWRVTVPADPVYGATEIPVTVTYRDPDARRGAPPLTVERTVRVFVAREGTVYVSSLPFTAEKNGWGPVERDLSNGENGAGDGGPLRLGGTTYDKGLGVHALSEVTVDLNGAYDRFTAWAGIDEEKPDKGSVAFEVIGDGKVLAHSGVLGPTDAAYAFDVDVSEIRQLTLRVTDAGDGIDSDHADWADAQLVRSQG
;
A
#
# COMPACT_ATOMS: atom_id res chain seq x y z
N MET A 1 -22.98 56.66 -27.85
CA MET A 1 -22.09 57.71 -28.42
C MET A 1 -20.71 57.57 -27.78
N THR A 2 -19.65 57.78 -28.57
CA THR A 2 -18.22 58.00 -28.23
C THR A 2 -17.35 56.87 -27.61
N ASN A 3 -16.55 56.21 -28.48
CA ASN A 3 -15.07 56.05 -28.50
C ASN A 3 -14.25 56.34 -27.21
N SER A 4 -13.14 55.67 -26.85
CA SER A 4 -12.16 54.85 -27.60
C SER A 4 -11.02 54.25 -26.71
N ARG A 5 -10.66 52.95 -26.92
CA ARG A 5 -9.34 52.23 -26.95
C ARG A 5 -8.22 52.45 -25.89
N PRO A 6 -7.13 51.62 -25.84
CA PRO A 6 -6.78 50.31 -26.46
C PRO A 6 -6.31 49.25 -25.39
N GLY A 7 -5.92 47.98 -25.63
CA GLY A 7 -5.35 47.18 -26.73
C GLY A 7 -4.88 45.82 -26.14
N SER A 8 -4.32 44.82 -26.82
CA SER A 8 -4.21 44.45 -28.22
C SER A 8 -3.85 42.96 -28.27
N ALA A 9 -4.55 42.17 -29.08
CA ALA A 9 -4.23 40.77 -29.38
C ALA A 9 -3.29 40.65 -30.60
N LYS A 10 -2.37 39.66 -30.58
CA LYS A 10 -1.57 39.21 -31.75
C LYS A 10 -1.61 37.67 -31.76
N ARG A 11 -2.26 37.04 -32.74
CA ARG A 11 -1.85 36.69 -34.12
C ARG A 11 -1.20 35.31 -34.22
N TRP A 12 -2.00 34.34 -34.66
CA TRP A 12 -1.54 33.15 -35.39
C TRP A 12 -1.44 33.49 -36.89
N ARG A 13 -0.40 33.01 -37.57
CA ARG A 13 -0.30 33.01 -39.03
C ARG A 13 0.20 31.65 -39.51
N ALA A 14 -0.65 30.99 -40.27
CA ALA A 14 -0.27 29.92 -41.18
C ALA A 14 0.33 30.51 -42.46
N VAL A 15 1.34 29.85 -43.03
CA VAL A 15 1.71 29.93 -44.46
C VAL A 15 2.08 28.53 -44.93
N CYS A 16 1.48 28.12 -46.04
CA CYS A 16 1.74 26.89 -46.76
C CYS A 16 2.63 27.13 -47.99
N ALA A 17 3.34 26.06 -48.35
CA ALA A 17 3.81 25.63 -49.68
C ALA A 17 5.01 26.35 -50.36
N THR A 18 6.09 25.61 -50.62
CA THR A 18 6.29 24.96 -51.93
C THR A 18 7.49 23.99 -51.92
N ALA A 19 7.33 22.92 -52.70
CA ALA A 19 8.27 21.81 -52.88
C ALA A 19 9.38 22.14 -53.89
N LEU A 20 10.56 21.52 -53.72
CA LEU A 20 11.45 21.18 -54.83
C LEU A 20 12.13 19.84 -54.57
N ALA A 21 11.94 18.91 -55.51
CA ALA A 21 12.54 17.59 -55.56
C ALA A 21 14.01 17.64 -56.00
N GLY A 22 14.84 16.71 -55.52
CA GLY A 22 16.25 16.61 -55.93
C GLY A 22 16.98 15.37 -55.44
N VAL A 23 16.75 14.26 -56.14
CA VAL A 23 17.69 13.16 -56.49
C VAL A 23 18.30 12.27 -55.38
N LEU A 24 17.93 10.99 -55.49
CA LEU A 24 18.54 9.78 -54.93
C LEU A 24 20.07 9.72 -55.08
N GLY A 25 20.75 9.53 -53.96
CA GLY A 25 22.08 8.92 -53.89
C GLY A 25 22.02 7.69 -53.00
N LEU A 26 21.90 6.52 -53.63
CA LEU A 26 22.07 5.21 -52.99
C LEU A 26 23.54 5.07 -52.54
N GLY A 27 23.80 5.35 -51.26
CA GLY A 27 25.04 4.96 -50.60
C GLY A 27 24.87 3.59 -49.98
N THR A 28 25.32 2.55 -50.68
CA THR A 28 25.52 1.21 -50.09
C THR A 28 26.45 1.32 -48.87
N PRO A 29 26.12 0.78 -47.69
CA PRO A 29 27.13 0.60 -46.67
C PRO A 29 28.08 -0.50 -47.19
N ALA A 30 29.33 -0.11 -47.43
CA ALA A 30 30.39 -1.06 -47.72
C ALA A 30 30.49 -2.01 -46.51
N ALA A 31 30.21 -3.29 -46.76
CA ALA A 31 30.56 -4.37 -45.85
C ALA A 31 32.09 -4.35 -45.70
N ALA A 32 32.57 -3.99 -44.52
CA ALA A 32 33.92 -4.31 -44.13
C ALA A 32 33.97 -5.82 -43.91
N GLN A 33 34.50 -6.54 -44.91
CA GLN A 33 34.96 -7.91 -44.75
C GLN A 33 36.20 -7.87 -43.85
N ASP A 34 36.04 -8.33 -42.61
CA ASP A 34 37.20 -8.74 -41.82
C ASP A 34 37.67 -10.11 -42.31
N ASP A 35 38.98 -10.17 -42.55
CA ASP A 35 39.69 -11.31 -43.10
C ASP A 35 39.51 -12.58 -42.25
N ALA A 36 39.34 -13.69 -42.96
CA ALA A 36 39.22 -15.02 -42.42
C ALA A 36 40.48 -15.42 -41.61
N ALA A 37 40.35 -15.41 -40.28
CA ALA A 37 41.22 -16.22 -39.43
C ALA A 37 40.77 -17.68 -39.51
N GLY A 38 41.67 -18.57 -39.91
CA GLY A 38 41.44 -20.02 -39.98
C GLY A 38 41.02 -20.64 -38.64
N PRO A 39 40.61 -21.92 -38.62
CA PRO A 39 39.96 -22.54 -37.47
C PRO A 39 40.90 -22.53 -36.25
N ARG A 40 40.57 -21.70 -35.26
CA ARG A 40 41.08 -21.85 -33.89
C ARG A 40 40.42 -23.10 -33.28
N PRO A 41 41.10 -23.84 -32.39
CA PRO A 41 40.47 -24.95 -31.68
C PRO A 41 39.29 -24.36 -30.90
N ALA A 42 38.11 -24.99 -30.99
CA ALA A 42 36.97 -24.62 -30.16
C ALA A 42 37.36 -24.86 -28.70
N GLY A 43 37.76 -23.80 -27.98
CA GLY A 43 37.99 -23.87 -26.54
C GLY A 43 36.69 -24.24 -25.84
N SER A 44 36.79 -25.03 -24.78
CA SER A 44 35.68 -25.38 -23.87
C SER A 44 35.43 -24.32 -22.80
N ASP A 45 36.26 -23.28 -22.75
CA ASP A 45 36.23 -22.23 -21.74
C ASP A 45 36.06 -20.87 -22.44
N TRP A 46 35.12 -20.06 -21.95
CA TRP A 46 34.76 -18.78 -22.51
C TRP A 46 34.57 -17.73 -21.43
N THR A 47 34.73 -16.47 -21.85
CA THR A 47 34.56 -15.32 -20.97
C THR A 47 33.57 -14.33 -21.58
N VAL A 48 32.73 -13.75 -20.73
CA VAL A 48 31.80 -12.65 -21.04
C VAL A 48 32.07 -11.53 -20.04
N SER A 49 32.42 -10.34 -20.51
CA SER A 49 32.81 -9.24 -19.64
C SER A 49 32.48 -7.87 -20.23
N ARG A 50 32.17 -6.91 -19.35
CA ARG A 50 31.97 -5.50 -19.66
C ARG A 50 32.30 -4.67 -18.42
N GLY A 51 33.55 -4.21 -18.31
CA GLY A 51 34.02 -3.23 -17.30
C GLY A 51 34.07 -3.68 -15.84
N GLY A 52 33.17 -4.55 -15.38
CA GLY A 52 33.10 -5.07 -14.02
C GLY A 52 33.25 -6.60 -13.93
N PRO A 53 32.44 -7.27 -13.08
CA PRO A 53 32.49 -8.72 -12.92
C PRO A 53 32.36 -9.46 -14.24
N THR A 54 33.06 -10.58 -14.31
CA THR A 54 33.24 -11.37 -15.52
C THR A 54 32.66 -12.75 -15.35
N ALA A 55 31.84 -13.18 -16.31
CA ALA A 55 31.34 -14.54 -16.37
C ALA A 55 32.37 -15.45 -17.05
N ALA A 56 32.78 -16.53 -16.38
CA ALA A 56 33.58 -17.60 -16.95
C ALA A 56 32.71 -18.84 -17.18
N VAL A 57 32.39 -19.13 -18.43
CA VAL A 57 31.56 -20.27 -18.84
C VAL A 57 32.46 -21.41 -19.30
N ARG A 58 32.25 -22.62 -18.77
CA ARG A 58 33.03 -23.82 -19.13
C ARG A 58 32.12 -24.98 -19.48
N LEU A 59 32.40 -25.66 -20.59
CA LEU A 59 31.79 -26.92 -21.00
C LEU A 59 32.77 -28.07 -20.75
N ASP A 60 32.47 -28.99 -19.84
CA ASP A 60 33.35 -30.13 -19.59
C ASP A 60 33.32 -31.12 -20.77
N PRO A 61 34.48 -31.42 -21.40
CA PRO A 61 34.53 -32.32 -22.54
C PRO A 61 34.29 -33.80 -22.18
N ALA A 62 34.37 -34.17 -20.90
CA ALA A 62 34.23 -35.56 -20.46
C ALA A 62 32.76 -35.98 -20.34
N ASP A 63 31.91 -35.11 -19.77
CA ASP A 63 30.51 -35.41 -19.51
C ASP A 63 29.53 -34.40 -20.12
N GLY A 64 30.02 -33.33 -20.76
CA GLY A 64 29.19 -32.32 -21.39
C GLY A 64 28.41 -31.45 -20.41
N THR A 65 28.83 -31.35 -19.16
CA THR A 65 28.26 -30.42 -18.17
C THR A 65 28.73 -28.99 -18.44
N VAL A 66 27.88 -28.00 -18.14
CA VAL A 66 28.23 -26.59 -18.26
C VAL A 66 28.28 -25.96 -16.87
N THR A 67 29.32 -25.17 -16.62
CA THR A 67 29.47 -24.38 -15.40
C THR A 67 29.64 -22.91 -15.71
N LEU A 68 29.20 -22.06 -14.80
CA LEU A 68 29.40 -20.62 -14.82
C LEU A 68 30.03 -20.19 -13.50
N ALA A 69 31.16 -19.50 -13.57
CA ALA A 69 31.78 -18.81 -12.44
C ALA A 69 31.71 -17.30 -12.65
N VAL A 70 31.68 -16.53 -11.55
CA VAL A 70 31.77 -15.05 -11.59
C VAL A 70 33.07 -14.62 -10.94
N ARG A 71 33.83 -13.76 -11.62
CA ARG A 71 35.13 -13.27 -11.17
C ARG A 71 35.22 -11.77 -11.23
N ASP A 72 35.91 -11.17 -10.28
CA ASP A 72 36.43 -9.81 -10.42
C ASP A 72 37.96 -9.83 -10.43
N GLY A 73 38.54 -9.42 -11.57
CA GLY A 73 39.95 -9.63 -11.87
C GLY A 73 40.37 -11.09 -11.69
N ASN A 74 41.21 -11.36 -10.69
CA ASN A 74 41.71 -12.70 -10.35
C ASN A 74 40.94 -13.36 -9.20
N ARG A 75 40.02 -12.66 -8.53
CA ARG A 75 39.24 -13.18 -7.43
C ARG A 75 38.01 -13.89 -7.97
N THR A 76 37.77 -15.12 -7.56
CA THR A 76 36.52 -15.83 -7.82
C THR A 76 35.51 -15.42 -6.77
N LEU A 77 34.39 -14.83 -7.20
CA LEU A 77 33.29 -14.39 -6.32
C LEU A 77 32.23 -15.48 -6.21
N VAL A 78 31.93 -16.14 -7.33
CA VAL A 78 31.09 -17.35 -7.40
C VAL A 78 31.91 -18.44 -8.08
N GLU A 79 32.11 -19.55 -7.38
CA GLU A 79 32.85 -20.71 -7.88
C GLU A 79 32.16 -21.34 -9.10
N PRO A 80 32.85 -22.19 -9.89
CA PRO A 80 32.23 -22.88 -11.03
C PRO A 80 30.94 -23.60 -10.61
N SER A 81 29.81 -23.00 -10.97
CA SER A 81 28.49 -23.40 -10.51
C SER A 81 27.72 -24.06 -11.64
N PRO A 82 26.91 -25.10 -11.36
CA PRO A 82 26.19 -25.82 -12.41
C PRO A 82 25.15 -24.93 -13.06
N VAL A 83 25.05 -25.01 -14.39
CA VAL A 83 23.95 -24.45 -15.17
C VAL A 83 23.37 -25.54 -16.07
N GLY A 84 22.06 -25.57 -16.21
CA GLY A 84 21.33 -26.55 -17.00
C GLY A 84 19.85 -26.53 -16.69
N ILE A 85 19.06 -27.19 -17.54
CA ILE A 85 17.60 -27.24 -17.42
C ILE A 85 17.10 -28.63 -17.78
N VAL A 86 16.06 -29.12 -17.11
CA VAL A 86 15.45 -30.41 -17.40
C VAL A 86 14.02 -30.19 -17.88
N THR A 87 13.70 -30.81 -18.99
CA THR A 87 12.36 -30.84 -19.60
C THR A 87 11.81 -32.27 -19.58
N GLU A 88 10.52 -32.45 -19.84
CA GLU A 88 9.92 -33.77 -20.02
C GLU A 88 10.60 -34.59 -21.13
N ASP A 89 11.11 -33.92 -22.17
CA ASP A 89 11.68 -34.55 -23.35
C ASP A 89 13.20 -34.77 -23.27
N ALA A 90 13.90 -33.97 -22.45
CA ALA A 90 15.35 -33.98 -22.40
C ALA A 90 15.92 -33.46 -21.08
N ASP A 91 16.96 -34.13 -20.60
CA ASP A 91 17.87 -33.61 -19.58
C ASP A 91 19.00 -32.81 -20.26
N LEU A 92 18.99 -31.50 -20.09
CA LEU A 92 19.98 -30.56 -20.65
C LEU A 92 20.90 -30.03 -19.54
N THR A 93 21.24 -30.86 -18.56
CA THR A 93 22.25 -30.56 -17.52
C THR A 93 23.62 -31.18 -17.82
N HIS A 94 23.67 -32.16 -18.72
CA HIS A 94 24.88 -32.88 -19.10
C HIS A 94 24.77 -33.40 -20.53
N GLY A 95 25.85 -34.00 -21.05
CA GLY A 95 25.92 -34.53 -22.41
C GLY A 95 25.80 -33.45 -23.48
N LEU A 96 26.01 -32.18 -23.13
CA LEU A 96 25.87 -31.05 -24.04
C LEU A 96 27.11 -30.91 -24.91
N ARG A 97 26.90 -30.37 -26.12
CA ARG A 97 27.96 -29.85 -26.97
C ARG A 97 27.60 -28.47 -27.47
N LEU A 98 28.60 -27.62 -27.65
CA LEU A 98 28.41 -26.32 -28.29
C LEU A 98 28.16 -26.51 -29.80
N VAL A 99 27.09 -25.89 -30.29
CA VAL A 99 26.73 -25.82 -31.71
C VAL A 99 27.10 -24.46 -32.30
N ASP A 100 26.82 -23.37 -31.58
CA ASP A 100 27.05 -22.01 -32.05
C ASP A 100 27.29 -21.06 -30.86
N ARG A 101 28.02 -19.96 -31.11
CA ARG A 101 28.16 -18.85 -30.16
C ARG A 101 27.95 -17.53 -30.90
N LYS A 102 27.11 -16.66 -30.33
CA LYS A 102 26.92 -15.29 -30.84
C LYS A 102 27.13 -14.27 -29.74
N ASP A 103 27.92 -13.24 -30.03
CA ASP A 103 28.22 -12.16 -29.11
C ASP A 103 27.64 -10.84 -29.62
N ARG A 104 27.14 -10.00 -28.71
CA ARG A 104 26.72 -8.63 -29.02
C ARG A 104 26.91 -7.70 -27.82
N ARG A 105 26.90 -6.40 -28.08
CA ARG A 105 26.82 -5.35 -27.04
C ARG A 105 25.38 -4.88 -26.92
N ILE A 106 24.90 -4.73 -25.70
CA ILE A 106 23.66 -4.03 -25.37
C ILE A 106 24.04 -2.65 -24.88
N ALA A 107 23.52 -1.61 -25.51
CA ALA A 107 23.77 -0.24 -25.11
C ALA A 107 22.48 0.56 -25.26
N GLU A 108 21.93 1.05 -24.15
CA GLU A 108 20.65 1.75 -24.15
C GLU A 108 20.61 2.86 -23.10
N ARG A 109 19.64 3.77 -23.25
CA ARG A 109 19.36 4.81 -22.26
C ARG A 109 17.86 4.92 -22.11
N TYR A 110 17.40 5.00 -20.87
CA TYR A 110 15.98 5.19 -20.57
C TYR A 110 15.79 6.06 -19.33
N THR A 111 14.56 6.46 -19.07
CA THR A 111 14.21 7.26 -17.89
C THR A 111 13.10 6.56 -17.14
N THR A 112 13.28 6.38 -15.84
CA THR A 112 12.28 5.81 -14.94
C THR A 112 11.46 6.93 -14.28
N VAL A 113 10.25 6.60 -13.87
CA VAL A 113 9.41 7.50 -13.07
C VAL A 113 9.65 7.34 -11.57
N VAL A 114 10.18 6.19 -11.16
CA VAL A 114 10.45 5.77 -9.77
C VAL A 114 11.86 5.17 -9.68
N GLY A 115 12.38 5.00 -8.46
CA GLY A 115 13.63 4.32 -8.19
C GLY A 115 14.75 5.22 -7.66
N LYS A 116 15.87 4.57 -7.33
CA LYS A 116 17.10 5.20 -6.79
C LYS A 116 17.89 6.08 -7.77
N GLU A 117 17.62 6.01 -9.08
CA GLU A 117 18.12 6.96 -10.07
C GLU A 117 17.19 7.03 -11.29
N ARG A 118 16.82 8.24 -11.71
CA ARG A 118 15.86 8.44 -12.81
C ARG A 118 16.42 8.21 -14.20
N ARG A 119 17.70 8.50 -14.45
CA ARG A 119 18.30 8.48 -15.79
C ARG A 119 19.24 7.30 -15.94
N ARG A 120 18.76 6.23 -16.56
CA ARG A 120 19.48 4.98 -16.69
C ARG A 120 20.34 4.95 -17.95
N THR A 121 21.55 4.41 -17.83
CA THR A 121 22.43 4.10 -18.96
C THR A 121 22.87 2.65 -18.82
N VAL A 122 22.48 1.82 -19.79
CA VAL A 122 22.85 0.41 -19.81
C VAL A 122 23.99 0.19 -20.78
N ASP A 123 24.99 -0.56 -20.35
CA ASP A 123 26.08 -1.04 -21.18
C ASP A 123 26.49 -2.46 -20.76
N MET A 124 26.14 -3.45 -21.58
CA MET A 124 26.39 -4.87 -21.29
C MET A 124 27.04 -5.57 -22.47
N ALA A 125 27.81 -6.61 -22.20
CA ALA A 125 28.16 -7.64 -23.17
C ALA A 125 27.19 -8.81 -23.04
N GLU A 126 26.69 -9.34 -24.16
CA GLU A 126 25.85 -10.54 -24.20
C GLU A 126 26.52 -11.62 -25.06
N SER A 127 26.60 -12.84 -24.54
CA SER A 127 27.00 -14.04 -25.27
C SER A 127 25.90 -15.08 -25.21
N ARG A 128 25.49 -15.58 -26.37
CA ARG A 128 24.53 -16.67 -26.52
C ARG A 128 25.25 -17.93 -26.97
N PHE A 129 25.21 -18.97 -26.14
CA PHE A 129 25.76 -20.29 -26.40
C PHE A 129 24.64 -21.25 -26.79
N THR A 130 24.55 -21.64 -28.05
CA THR A 130 23.61 -22.67 -28.51
C THR A 130 24.18 -24.04 -28.22
N LEU A 131 23.55 -24.76 -27.30
CA LEU A 131 23.95 -26.07 -26.83
C LEU A 131 22.98 -27.13 -27.35
N GLN A 132 23.49 -28.33 -27.58
CA GLN A 132 22.69 -29.47 -28.02
C GLN A 132 23.01 -30.69 -27.17
N GLY A 133 21.96 -31.33 -26.63
CA GLY A 133 22.05 -32.59 -25.89
C GLY A 133 21.68 -33.82 -26.72
N ALA A 134 21.35 -34.91 -26.03
CA ALA A 134 20.88 -36.15 -26.64
C ALA A 134 19.58 -35.95 -27.44
N GLY A 135 19.32 -36.83 -28.43
CA GLY A 135 18.11 -36.74 -29.28
C GLY A 135 18.05 -35.49 -30.16
N GLY A 136 19.06 -34.63 -30.11
CA GLY A 136 19.10 -33.37 -30.83
C GLY A 136 18.41 -32.20 -30.13
N ALA A 137 17.95 -32.39 -28.88
CA ALA A 137 17.35 -31.35 -28.05
C ALA A 137 18.32 -30.16 -27.86
N ARG A 138 17.78 -28.94 -27.90
CA ARG A 138 18.58 -27.71 -27.88
C ARG A 138 18.18 -26.78 -26.75
N VAL A 139 19.15 -26.07 -26.21
CA VAL A 139 18.96 -24.94 -25.28
C VAL A 139 20.00 -23.88 -25.62
N ASP A 140 19.59 -22.61 -25.60
CA ASP A 140 20.54 -21.51 -25.61
C ASP A 140 20.79 -21.06 -24.17
N LEU A 141 22.05 -21.02 -23.73
CA LEU A 141 22.47 -20.30 -22.54
C LEU A 141 22.83 -18.87 -22.96
N VAL A 142 22.07 -17.88 -22.49
CA VAL A 142 22.35 -16.46 -22.76
C VAL A 142 22.95 -15.87 -21.50
N VAL A 143 24.15 -15.29 -21.60
CA VAL A 143 24.88 -14.68 -20.49
C VAL A 143 25.10 -13.21 -20.80
N ARG A 144 24.82 -12.34 -19.83
CA ARG A 144 25.13 -10.92 -19.85
C ARG A 144 26.12 -10.57 -18.75
N ALA A 145 27.04 -9.66 -19.05
CA ALA A 145 27.94 -9.05 -18.09
C ALA A 145 27.85 -7.53 -18.21
N ALA A 146 27.78 -6.86 -17.07
CA ALA A 146 27.68 -5.41 -16.88
C ALA A 146 28.78 -4.93 -15.90
N ASP A 147 28.86 -3.63 -15.67
CA ASP A 147 29.82 -3.04 -14.73
C ASP A 147 29.54 -3.47 -13.26
N ASP A 148 28.30 -3.84 -12.94
CA ASP A 148 27.82 -4.15 -11.60
C ASP A 148 27.34 -5.61 -11.43
N GLY A 149 27.50 -6.47 -12.43
CA GLY A 149 27.16 -7.88 -12.27
C GLY A 149 27.08 -8.73 -13.54
N VAL A 150 26.68 -9.98 -13.33
CA VAL A 150 26.50 -11.01 -14.37
C VAL A 150 25.10 -11.59 -14.24
N ALA A 151 24.45 -11.84 -15.37
CA ALA A 151 23.18 -12.55 -15.40
C ALA A 151 23.15 -13.62 -16.49
N TYR A 152 22.40 -14.69 -16.28
CA TYR A 152 22.17 -15.69 -17.33
C TYR A 152 20.71 -16.15 -17.37
N ARG A 153 20.30 -16.68 -18.53
CA ARG A 153 19.00 -17.36 -18.69
C ARG A 153 19.06 -18.44 -19.75
N TYR A 154 18.06 -19.32 -19.74
CA TYR A 154 17.88 -20.32 -20.78
C TYR A 154 16.86 -19.84 -21.81
N VAL A 155 17.08 -20.18 -23.09
CA VAL A 155 16.06 -20.07 -24.14
C VAL A 155 15.85 -21.44 -24.77
N LEU A 156 14.65 -21.98 -24.62
CA LEU A 156 14.22 -23.25 -25.19
C LEU A 156 13.46 -23.00 -26.51
N PRO A 157 13.72 -23.78 -27.57
CA PRO A 157 12.95 -23.69 -28.80
C PRO A 157 11.50 -24.14 -28.59
N ALA A 158 10.62 -23.74 -29.50
CA ALA A 158 9.23 -24.20 -29.49
C ALA A 158 9.12 -25.73 -29.67
N GLY A 159 8.09 -26.32 -29.08
CA GLY A 159 7.74 -27.73 -29.28
C GLY A 159 8.52 -28.75 -28.46
N GLY A 160 9.22 -28.33 -27.40
CA GLY A 160 9.71 -29.23 -26.36
C GLY A 160 8.69 -29.42 -25.23
N GLY A 161 8.87 -30.48 -24.44
CA GLY A 161 8.07 -30.77 -23.25
C GLY A 161 8.32 -29.79 -22.10
N ALA A 162 7.44 -29.80 -21.11
CA ALA A 162 7.43 -28.84 -20.00
C ALA A 162 8.76 -28.85 -19.22
N VAL A 163 9.17 -27.69 -18.69
CA VAL A 163 10.33 -27.60 -17.80
C VAL A 163 9.97 -28.20 -16.45
N LEU A 164 10.72 -29.20 -16.02
CA LEU A 164 10.50 -29.90 -14.75
C LEU A 164 11.34 -29.31 -13.60
N ARG A 165 12.53 -28.80 -13.91
CA ARG A 165 13.41 -28.11 -12.96
C ARG A 165 14.57 -27.41 -13.67
N GLU A 166 15.17 -26.46 -12.97
CA GLU A 166 16.53 -26.01 -13.29
C GLU A 166 17.57 -26.92 -12.61
N GLY A 167 18.70 -27.12 -13.27
CA GLY A 167 19.94 -27.65 -12.68
C GLY A 167 20.91 -26.56 -12.23
N SER A 168 20.42 -25.32 -12.22
CA SER A 168 21.12 -24.10 -11.82
C SER A 168 21.46 -24.13 -10.32
N GLY A 169 22.66 -23.68 -9.98
CA GLY A 169 23.03 -23.37 -8.60
C GLY A 169 24.10 -22.30 -8.52
N PHE A 170 24.45 -21.90 -7.30
CA PHE A 170 25.51 -20.95 -6.99
C PHE A 170 26.38 -21.55 -5.88
N VAL A 171 27.69 -21.57 -6.09
CA VAL A 171 28.66 -22.09 -5.14
C VAL A 171 29.50 -20.93 -4.61
N LEU A 172 29.30 -20.62 -3.33
CA LEU A 172 29.99 -19.57 -2.60
C LEU A 172 31.10 -20.17 -1.73
N PRO A 173 32.15 -19.41 -1.39
CA PRO A 173 33.10 -19.81 -0.36
C PRO A 173 32.37 -20.13 0.95
N ALA A 174 32.67 -21.28 1.56
CA ALA A 174 31.90 -21.81 2.69
C ALA A 174 31.87 -20.88 3.92
N ASP A 175 32.93 -20.11 4.13
CA ASP A 175 33.11 -19.17 5.24
C ASP A 175 32.65 -17.74 4.91
N ALA A 176 32.15 -17.47 3.70
CA ALA A 176 31.64 -16.16 3.32
C ALA A 176 30.51 -15.72 4.27
N PRO A 177 30.63 -14.58 4.99
CA PRO A 177 29.53 -14.02 5.75
C PRO A 177 28.31 -13.79 4.85
N ALA A 178 27.12 -14.03 5.39
CA ALA A 178 25.88 -13.95 4.63
C ALA A 178 24.77 -13.27 5.43
N ARG A 179 23.91 -12.54 4.70
CA ARG A 179 22.61 -12.04 5.18
C ARG A 179 21.52 -12.73 4.36
N LEU A 180 20.77 -13.62 4.99
CA LEU A 180 19.79 -14.48 4.33
C LEU A 180 18.43 -14.36 5.01
N SER A 181 17.36 -14.40 4.21
CA SER A 181 15.98 -14.44 4.70
C SER A 181 15.40 -15.81 4.37
N ASP A 182 14.79 -16.47 5.35
CA ASP A 182 14.08 -17.72 5.13
C ASP A 182 12.94 -17.49 4.13
N TYR A 183 12.73 -18.44 3.22
CA TYR A 183 11.67 -18.29 2.22
C TYR A 183 10.29 -18.44 2.87
N SER A 184 9.53 -17.36 2.87
CA SER A 184 8.07 -17.35 2.92
C SER A 184 7.53 -16.77 1.62
N VAL A 185 6.30 -17.15 1.29
CA VAL A 185 5.68 -16.78 0.01
C VAL A 185 5.30 -15.29 -0.09
N ASN A 186 5.16 -14.62 1.05
CA ASN A 186 4.97 -13.17 1.15
C ASN A 186 6.28 -12.38 1.32
N TYR A 187 7.43 -13.05 1.41
CA TYR A 187 8.76 -12.42 1.55
C TYR A 187 8.94 -11.53 2.80
N GLU A 188 8.22 -11.81 3.88
CA GLU A 188 8.24 -11.02 5.12
C GLU A 188 9.07 -11.64 6.25
N GLN A 189 10.00 -12.55 5.95
CA GLN A 189 10.95 -13.03 6.98
C GLN A 189 12.11 -12.04 7.15
N PRO A 190 12.60 -11.82 8.38
CA PRO A 190 13.78 -10.98 8.63
C PRO A 190 15.04 -11.59 7.99
N TYR A 191 16.10 -10.79 7.90
CA TYR A 191 17.41 -11.23 7.44
C TYR A 191 18.35 -11.61 8.59
N ASP A 192 18.72 -12.88 8.64
CA ASP A 192 19.65 -13.41 9.63
C ASP A 192 21.11 -13.35 9.16
N GLY A 193 22.02 -13.09 10.12
CA GLY A 193 23.46 -13.19 9.93
C GLY A 193 23.99 -14.62 10.07
N THR A 194 24.73 -15.10 9.07
CA THR A 194 25.37 -16.43 9.09
C THR A 194 26.62 -16.46 8.21
N THR A 195 27.10 -17.65 7.87
CA THR A 195 28.01 -17.87 6.73
C THR A 195 27.36 -18.76 5.68
N ALA A 196 27.89 -18.75 4.46
CA ALA A 196 27.35 -19.53 3.34
C ALA A 196 27.20 -21.03 3.65
N ALA A 197 28.09 -21.64 4.44
CA ALA A 197 27.93 -23.04 4.87
C ALA A 197 27.28 -23.19 6.25
N GLY A 198 27.23 -22.12 7.06
CA GLY A 198 26.62 -22.10 8.39
C GLY A 198 25.10 -21.99 8.37
N ALA A 199 24.53 -21.54 7.24
CA ALA A 199 23.10 -21.48 7.01
C ALA A 199 22.42 -22.85 7.24
N SER A 200 21.24 -22.83 7.85
CA SER A 200 20.43 -24.03 8.09
C SER A 200 19.97 -24.66 6.78
N SER A 201 19.74 -25.98 6.79
CA SER A 201 19.21 -26.67 5.61
C SER A 201 17.77 -26.25 5.42
N GLY A 202 17.42 -25.74 4.23
CA GLY A 202 16.14 -25.07 4.04
C GLY A 202 16.05 -24.33 2.71
N GLN A 203 15.07 -23.43 2.64
CA GLN A 203 14.81 -22.59 1.48
C GLN A 203 14.97 -21.12 1.89
N TYR A 204 15.60 -20.34 1.02
CA TYR A 204 15.90 -18.93 1.25
C TYR A 204 15.34 -18.09 0.13
N ALA A 205 14.76 -16.95 0.50
CA ALA A 205 14.27 -15.95 -0.43
C ALA A 205 15.43 -15.25 -1.14
N TYR A 206 15.13 -14.69 -2.31
CA TYR A 206 15.95 -13.62 -2.87
C TYR A 206 15.60 -12.28 -2.17
N PRO A 207 16.43 -11.25 -2.33
CA PRO A 207 17.84 -11.37 -2.67
C PRO A 207 18.67 -11.91 -1.49
N ALA A 208 19.73 -12.66 -1.79
CA ALA A 208 20.63 -13.27 -0.80
C ALA A 208 22.04 -12.68 -0.92
N LEU A 209 22.54 -12.06 0.17
CA LEU A 209 23.81 -11.32 0.17
C LEU A 209 24.94 -12.13 0.82
N PHE A 210 26.09 -12.14 0.19
CA PHE A 210 27.32 -12.78 0.66
C PHE A 210 28.50 -11.82 0.55
N GLN A 211 29.41 -11.86 1.51
CA GLN A 211 30.69 -11.15 1.45
C GLN A 211 31.82 -12.13 1.07
N VAL A 212 32.53 -11.83 -0.02
CA VAL A 212 33.63 -12.65 -0.55
C VAL A 212 34.92 -11.82 -0.59
N GLY A 213 35.70 -11.92 0.48
CA GLY A 213 36.85 -11.04 0.68
C GLY A 213 36.37 -9.61 0.96
N ASP A 214 36.80 -8.66 0.13
CA ASP A 214 36.38 -7.25 0.24
C ASP A 214 35.16 -6.94 -0.65
N ASP A 215 34.79 -7.88 -1.52
CA ASP A 215 33.66 -7.75 -2.44
C ASP A 215 32.41 -8.41 -1.87
N HIS A 216 31.27 -8.10 -2.48
CA HIS A 216 29.96 -8.61 -2.13
C HIS A 216 29.31 -9.26 -3.36
N VAL A 217 28.47 -10.24 -3.10
CA VAL A 217 27.68 -10.97 -4.08
C VAL A 217 26.23 -10.98 -3.62
N LEU A 218 25.33 -10.41 -4.42
CA LEU A 218 23.89 -10.45 -4.19
C LEU A 218 23.24 -11.32 -5.27
N LEU A 219 22.67 -12.44 -4.85
CA LEU A 219 21.93 -13.36 -5.72
C LEU A 219 20.47 -12.93 -5.80
N THR A 220 19.93 -12.83 -7.01
CA THR A 220 18.52 -12.48 -7.26
C THR A 220 18.08 -12.93 -8.67
N GLU A 221 16.91 -12.50 -9.10
CA GLU A 221 16.36 -12.75 -10.43
C GLU A 221 15.66 -11.49 -11.01
N ALA A 222 15.41 -11.50 -12.31
CA ALA A 222 14.78 -10.38 -13.04
C ALA A 222 14.03 -10.88 -14.29
N ASP A 223 13.14 -10.04 -14.86
CA ASP A 223 12.29 -10.40 -16.04
C ASP A 223 11.36 -11.59 -15.74
N ILE A 224 10.65 -11.52 -14.60
CA ILE A 224 9.60 -12.48 -14.24
C ILE A 224 8.24 -11.94 -14.68
N ASP A 225 7.46 -12.79 -15.35
CA ASP A 225 6.08 -12.54 -15.77
C ASP A 225 5.35 -13.88 -15.99
N GLY A 226 4.12 -13.87 -16.53
CA GLY A 226 3.28 -15.07 -16.69
C GLY A 226 3.85 -16.20 -17.55
N ARG A 227 5.03 -16.02 -18.16
CA ARG A 227 5.75 -17.07 -18.90
C ARG A 227 6.47 -18.06 -17.99
N TYR A 228 6.79 -17.71 -16.74
CA TYR A 228 7.61 -18.55 -15.85
C TYR A 228 7.35 -18.24 -14.36
N PRO A 229 7.38 -19.24 -13.45
CA PRO A 229 7.26 -18.97 -12.02
C PRO A 229 8.51 -18.25 -11.49
N ALA A 230 8.34 -17.53 -10.38
CA ALA A 230 9.47 -17.08 -9.59
C ALA A 230 10.18 -18.28 -8.93
N SER A 231 11.40 -18.05 -8.45
CA SER A 231 12.24 -19.09 -7.86
C SER A 231 12.75 -18.70 -6.48
N ARG A 232 13.35 -19.68 -5.80
CA ARG A 232 14.00 -19.50 -4.50
C ARG A 232 15.25 -20.33 -4.43
N LEU A 233 16.08 -20.07 -3.41
CA LEU A 233 17.28 -20.84 -3.17
C LEU A 233 16.99 -22.01 -2.24
N THR A 234 17.60 -23.17 -2.49
CA THR A 234 17.59 -24.33 -1.59
C THR A 234 19.00 -24.67 -1.18
N HIS A 235 19.21 -24.93 0.11
CA HIS A 235 20.53 -25.09 0.70
C HIS A 235 20.59 -26.32 1.62
N THR A 236 21.78 -26.92 1.69
CA THR A 236 22.12 -27.96 2.68
C THR A 236 23.31 -27.48 3.50
N THR A 237 23.14 -27.45 4.82
CA THR A 237 24.16 -27.00 5.77
C THR A 237 25.49 -27.72 5.57
N GLY A 238 26.60 -27.00 5.74
CA GLY A 238 27.95 -27.54 5.69
C GLY A 238 28.68 -27.37 4.36
N GLY A 239 28.05 -26.80 3.32
CA GLY A 239 28.73 -26.43 2.07
C GLY A 239 28.10 -25.21 1.43
N GLY A 240 28.86 -24.34 0.76
CA GLY A 240 28.36 -23.06 0.23
C GLY A 240 27.51 -23.13 -1.03
N ARG A 241 26.83 -24.25 -1.32
CA ARG A 241 25.99 -24.42 -2.52
C ARG A 241 24.54 -24.03 -2.25
N TYR A 242 23.97 -23.23 -3.15
CA TYR A 242 22.58 -22.82 -3.17
C TYR A 242 21.97 -23.14 -4.53
N ASP A 243 21.01 -24.06 -4.57
CA ASP A 243 20.34 -24.53 -5.79
C ASP A 243 19.09 -23.70 -6.08
N VAL A 244 18.80 -23.44 -7.36
CA VAL A 244 17.57 -22.77 -7.79
C VAL A 244 16.41 -23.76 -7.79
N THR A 245 15.35 -23.42 -7.05
CA THR A 245 14.12 -24.21 -6.97
C THR A 245 12.94 -23.37 -7.45
N LEU A 246 12.21 -23.88 -8.46
CA LEU A 246 11.03 -23.22 -9.01
C LEU A 246 9.84 -23.31 -8.04
N ALA A 247 8.93 -22.34 -8.07
CA ALA A 247 7.67 -22.44 -7.33
C ALA A 247 6.80 -23.60 -7.86
N ASP A 248 6.72 -23.73 -9.18
CA ASP A 248 5.91 -24.75 -9.83
C ASP A 248 6.71 -26.05 -10.08
N PRO A 249 6.10 -27.24 -9.95
CA PRO A 249 6.76 -28.51 -10.23
C PRO A 249 6.91 -28.81 -11.73
N SER A 250 6.20 -28.07 -12.59
CA SER A 250 6.26 -28.19 -14.04
C SER A 250 5.82 -26.88 -14.69
N VAL A 251 6.55 -26.41 -15.69
CA VAL A 251 6.28 -25.15 -16.40
C VAL A 251 6.08 -25.46 -17.89
N PRO A 252 4.86 -25.29 -18.44
CA PRO A 252 4.60 -25.55 -19.85
C PRO A 252 5.34 -24.56 -20.75
N LEU A 253 5.75 -25.01 -21.94
CA LEU A 253 6.27 -24.11 -22.96
C LEU A 253 5.12 -23.35 -23.65
N PRO A 254 5.32 -22.09 -24.07
CA PRO A 254 4.32 -21.33 -24.82
C PRO A 254 3.96 -22.02 -26.14
N GLU A 255 2.68 -21.92 -26.54
CA GLU A 255 2.24 -22.45 -27.83
C GLU A 255 2.93 -21.73 -29.00
N GLY A 256 3.63 -22.49 -29.85
CA GLY A 256 4.20 -21.99 -31.11
C GLY A 256 5.41 -21.05 -30.98
N GLY A 257 5.93 -20.79 -29.78
CA GLY A 257 7.03 -19.87 -29.52
C GLY A 257 8.14 -20.44 -28.63
N PRO A 258 9.35 -19.84 -28.62
CA PRO A 258 10.39 -20.21 -27.67
C PRO A 258 10.04 -19.74 -26.25
N LEU A 259 10.49 -20.48 -25.23
CA LEU A 259 10.45 -20.06 -23.84
C LEU A 259 11.79 -19.44 -23.46
N ALA A 260 11.79 -18.24 -22.90
CA ALA A 260 12.95 -17.67 -22.21
C ALA A 260 12.65 -17.68 -20.71
N THR A 261 13.55 -18.26 -19.92
CA THR A 261 13.44 -18.17 -18.46
C THR A 261 13.73 -16.73 -18.00
N PRO A 262 13.32 -16.36 -16.78
CA PRO A 262 13.82 -15.17 -16.11
C PRO A 262 15.35 -15.22 -16.01
N TRP A 263 15.95 -14.05 -15.80
CA TRP A 263 17.37 -13.94 -15.53
C TRP A 263 17.69 -14.44 -14.12
N ARG A 264 18.73 -15.26 -14.01
CA ARG A 264 19.44 -15.55 -12.77
C ARG A 264 20.56 -14.54 -12.66
N THR A 265 20.56 -13.75 -11.61
CA THR A 265 21.36 -12.52 -11.52
C THR A 265 22.30 -12.56 -10.34
N VAL A 266 23.56 -12.24 -10.60
CA VAL A 266 24.65 -12.10 -9.64
C VAL A 266 25.14 -10.66 -9.72
N ILE A 267 24.62 -9.81 -8.84
CA ILE A 267 25.15 -8.45 -8.66
C ILE A 267 26.41 -8.58 -7.82
N ALA A 268 27.52 -7.98 -8.25
CA ALA A 268 28.80 -8.19 -7.60
C ALA A 268 29.76 -7.00 -7.74
N GLY A 269 30.57 -6.79 -6.72
CA GLY A 269 31.56 -5.71 -6.64
C GLY A 269 31.80 -5.27 -5.21
N ASP A 270 32.35 -4.08 -5.01
CA ASP A 270 32.36 -3.48 -3.67
C ASP A 270 30.93 -3.23 -3.16
N LEU A 271 30.79 -2.97 -1.86
CA LEU A 271 29.46 -2.83 -1.25
C LEU A 271 28.64 -1.70 -1.91
N ALA A 272 29.28 -0.59 -2.28
CA ALA A 272 28.61 0.52 -2.96
C ALA A 272 28.07 0.09 -4.33
N THR A 273 28.87 -0.61 -5.13
CA THR A 273 28.47 -1.16 -6.43
C THR A 273 27.25 -2.05 -6.30
N VAL A 274 27.25 -2.98 -5.33
CA VAL A 274 26.11 -3.88 -5.12
C VAL A 274 24.86 -3.12 -4.68
N THR A 275 25.01 -2.21 -3.73
CA THR A 275 23.91 -1.46 -3.13
C THR A 275 23.24 -0.51 -4.11
N GLU A 276 24.04 0.16 -4.93
CA GLU A 276 23.61 1.16 -5.91
C GLU A 276 23.15 0.53 -7.23
N SER A 277 23.41 -0.76 -7.45
CA SER A 277 23.15 -1.49 -8.70
C SER A 277 21.73 -1.29 -9.24
N THR A 278 21.63 -1.23 -10.56
CA THR A 278 20.37 -1.08 -11.32
C THR A 278 20.11 -2.29 -12.20
N LEU A 279 20.93 -3.33 -12.07
CA LEU A 279 20.99 -4.46 -12.98
C LEU A 279 19.66 -5.21 -13.12
N VAL A 280 18.88 -5.33 -12.03
CA VAL A 280 17.55 -5.97 -12.07
C VAL A 280 16.61 -5.25 -13.03
N ASP A 281 16.51 -3.92 -12.94
CA ASP A 281 15.74 -3.10 -13.88
C ASP A 281 16.34 -3.20 -15.29
N ASP A 282 17.65 -3.12 -15.42
CA ASP A 282 18.34 -3.10 -16.71
C ASP A 282 18.22 -4.42 -17.51
N LEU A 283 17.91 -5.52 -16.83
CA LEU A 283 17.61 -6.81 -17.44
C LEU A 283 16.12 -6.96 -17.85
N ALA A 284 15.22 -6.21 -17.21
CA ALA A 284 13.79 -6.27 -17.46
C ALA A 284 13.39 -5.66 -18.82
N PRO A 285 12.22 -6.04 -19.38
CA PRO A 285 11.73 -5.47 -20.63
C PRO A 285 11.54 -3.94 -20.57
N PRO A 286 11.60 -3.25 -21.71
CA PRO A 286 11.18 -1.84 -21.80
C PRO A 286 9.72 -1.64 -21.39
N SER A 287 9.38 -0.40 -21.01
CA SER A 287 8.04 -0.04 -20.58
C SER A 287 6.96 -0.39 -21.60
N ARG A 288 5.84 -0.93 -21.09
CA ARG A 288 4.59 -1.18 -21.83
C ARG A 288 3.62 0.01 -21.74
N VAL A 289 3.93 1.03 -20.95
CA VAL A 289 3.10 2.24 -20.77
C VAL A 289 3.70 3.39 -21.58
N ALA A 290 2.98 3.82 -22.62
CA ALA A 290 3.47 4.84 -23.56
C ALA A 290 3.38 6.27 -22.99
N ASP A 291 2.29 6.61 -22.31
CA ASP A 291 2.11 7.89 -21.63
C ASP A 291 2.29 7.70 -20.12
N THR A 292 3.34 8.31 -19.58
CA THR A 292 3.68 8.24 -18.16
C THR A 292 3.37 9.53 -17.40
N SER A 293 2.67 10.49 -18.02
CA SER A 293 2.41 11.82 -17.42
C SER A 293 1.43 11.81 -16.24
N TRP A 294 0.59 10.77 -16.15
CA TRP A 294 -0.32 10.53 -15.03
C TRP A 294 0.36 9.83 -13.84
N ILE A 295 1.54 9.24 -14.05
CA ILE A 295 2.25 8.48 -13.02
C ILE A 295 3.03 9.44 -12.14
N ARG A 296 2.62 9.55 -10.87
CA ARG A 296 3.12 10.55 -9.94
C ARG A 296 3.52 9.89 -8.61
N PRO A 297 4.82 9.62 -8.39
CA PRO A 297 5.29 9.18 -7.08
C PRO A 297 5.06 10.29 -6.04
N GLY A 298 5.00 9.94 -4.76
CA GLY A 298 4.70 10.91 -3.72
C GLY A 298 4.60 10.30 -2.32
N THR A 299 4.46 11.17 -1.35
CA THR A 299 4.31 10.84 0.06
C THR A 299 2.86 10.46 0.36
N VAL A 300 2.67 9.45 1.22
CA VAL A 300 1.35 8.92 1.55
C VAL A 300 1.12 8.97 3.06
N ALA A 301 0.05 9.64 3.48
CA ALA A 301 -0.47 9.54 4.83
C ALA A 301 -1.23 8.21 5.00
N TRP A 302 -0.72 7.30 5.83
CA TRP A 302 -1.29 5.96 5.98
C TRP A 302 -1.92 5.76 7.36
N SER A 303 -3.23 5.52 7.39
CA SER A 303 -4.01 5.48 8.63
C SER A 303 -4.11 4.11 9.30
N TRP A 304 -3.60 3.04 8.67
CA TRP A 304 -3.76 1.66 9.15
C TRP A 304 -3.17 1.44 10.54
N LEU A 305 -1.89 1.76 10.76
CA LEU A 305 -1.26 1.56 12.08
C LEU A 305 -1.74 2.55 13.16
N ALA A 306 -2.60 3.52 12.81
CA ALA A 306 -3.21 4.42 13.79
C ALA A 306 -4.50 3.87 14.40
N GLY A 307 -5.17 2.90 13.77
CA GLY A 307 -6.43 2.36 14.30
C GLY A 307 -7.02 1.16 13.54
N PHE A 308 -6.26 0.52 12.67
CA PHE A 308 -6.62 -0.65 11.86
C PHE A 308 -7.99 -0.46 11.19
N GLY A 309 -8.79 -1.53 11.09
CA GLY A 309 -10.12 -1.49 10.48
C GLY A 309 -11.08 -0.46 11.12
N ALA A 310 -10.91 -0.10 12.40
CA ALA A 310 -11.75 0.93 13.01
C ALA A 310 -11.47 2.33 12.43
N ALA A 311 -10.20 2.64 12.14
CA ALA A 311 -9.84 3.86 11.42
C ALA A 311 -10.36 3.85 9.98
N GLN A 312 -10.30 2.72 9.28
CA GLN A 312 -10.70 2.61 7.88
C GLN A 312 -12.22 2.73 7.66
N ARG A 313 -13.02 2.37 8.68
CA ARG A 313 -14.49 2.49 8.65
C ARG A 313 -15.03 3.82 9.14
N SER A 314 -14.15 4.77 9.48
CA SER A 314 -14.51 6.10 9.97
C SER A 314 -14.21 7.17 8.94
N LEU A 315 -15.25 7.72 8.31
CA LEU A 315 -15.11 8.86 7.38
C LEU A 315 -14.37 10.02 8.03
N GLU A 316 -14.70 10.35 9.29
CA GLU A 316 -14.06 11.43 10.02
C GLU A 316 -12.55 11.19 10.19
N THR A 317 -12.15 9.95 10.48
CA THR A 317 -10.73 9.60 10.59
C THR A 317 -10.03 9.75 9.25
N GLN A 318 -10.63 9.27 8.16
CA GLN A 318 -10.01 9.40 6.83
C GLN A 318 -9.93 10.87 6.37
N GLN A 319 -10.95 11.68 6.64
CA GLN A 319 -10.92 13.12 6.39
C GLN A 319 -9.78 13.80 7.16
N ARG A 320 -9.52 13.43 8.42
CA ARG A 320 -8.39 13.95 9.20
C ARG A 320 -7.03 13.61 8.58
N PHE A 321 -6.85 12.40 8.04
CA PHE A 321 -5.61 12.05 7.35
C PHE A 321 -5.44 12.80 6.02
N VAL A 322 -6.54 13.03 5.29
CA VAL A 322 -6.56 13.90 4.10
C VAL A 322 -6.21 15.34 4.47
N ASP A 323 -6.78 15.88 5.54
CA ASP A 323 -6.49 17.22 6.03
C ASP A 323 -5.00 17.35 6.41
N TYR A 324 -4.48 16.37 7.14
CA TYR A 324 -3.06 16.33 7.51
C TYR A 324 -2.16 16.28 6.27
N ALA A 325 -2.46 15.41 5.29
CA ALA A 325 -1.71 15.36 4.05
C ALA A 325 -1.72 16.71 3.32
N ALA A 326 -2.88 17.36 3.22
CA ALA A 326 -3.03 18.64 2.55
C ALA A 326 -2.26 19.77 3.25
N ALA A 327 -2.27 19.81 4.58
CA ALA A 327 -1.56 20.80 5.38
C ALA A 327 -0.04 20.66 5.33
N HIS A 328 0.44 19.47 4.97
CA HIS A 328 1.86 19.12 4.88
C HIS A 328 2.35 18.97 3.43
N GLY A 329 1.47 19.22 2.44
CA GLY A 329 1.76 19.06 1.01
C GLY A 329 2.10 17.63 0.60
N TRP A 330 1.61 16.63 1.33
CA TRP A 330 1.74 15.22 0.96
C TRP A 330 0.71 14.89 -0.10
N GLU A 331 1.14 14.17 -1.15
CA GLU A 331 0.34 13.99 -2.35
C GLU A 331 -0.85 13.05 -2.15
N TYR A 332 -0.76 12.11 -1.20
CA TYR A 332 -1.74 11.03 -1.07
C TYR A 332 -2.17 10.71 0.36
N SER A 333 -3.36 10.14 0.48
CA SER A 333 -3.84 9.43 1.67
C SER A 333 -4.29 8.02 1.27
N LEU A 334 -3.91 7.00 2.06
CA LEU A 334 -4.29 5.60 1.81
C LEU A 334 -5.38 5.15 2.80
N VAL A 335 -6.51 4.71 2.25
CA VAL A 335 -7.56 4.00 2.99
C VAL A 335 -7.35 2.50 2.81
N ASP A 336 -7.05 1.83 3.92
CA ASP A 336 -6.67 0.41 3.95
C ASP A 336 -7.90 -0.50 4.21
N ASP A 337 -7.70 -1.78 4.53
CA ASP A 337 -8.78 -2.77 4.67
C ASP A 337 -9.95 -2.32 5.57
N GLY A 338 -11.17 -2.52 5.06
CA GLY A 338 -12.43 -2.23 5.75
C GLY A 338 -13.32 -1.19 5.07
N TRP A 339 -12.81 -0.37 4.16
CA TRP A 339 -13.60 0.65 3.45
C TRP A 339 -14.74 0.05 2.60
N ASN A 340 -14.59 -1.19 2.13
CA ASN A 340 -15.59 -1.91 1.34
C ASN A 340 -16.89 -2.20 2.11
N THR A 341 -16.89 -2.01 3.43
CA THR A 341 -18.08 -2.10 4.31
C THR A 341 -18.79 -0.76 4.50
N THR A 342 -18.40 0.27 3.74
CA THR A 342 -18.91 1.65 3.86
C THR A 342 -19.52 2.15 2.54
N ASP A 343 -20.33 3.21 2.63
CA ASP A 343 -21.02 3.84 1.50
C ASP A 343 -20.53 5.26 1.17
N TRP A 344 -19.69 5.85 2.03
CA TRP A 344 -19.23 7.24 1.95
C TRP A 344 -17.96 7.45 1.10
N MET A 345 -17.41 6.42 0.46
CA MET A 345 -16.17 6.57 -0.32
C MET A 345 -16.22 7.67 -1.40
N PRO A 346 -17.31 7.82 -2.20
CA PRO A 346 -17.42 8.95 -3.14
C PRO A 346 -17.32 10.32 -2.45
N GLN A 347 -17.86 10.45 -1.23
CA GLN A 347 -17.77 11.68 -0.44
C GLN A 347 -16.34 11.96 0.01
N LEU A 348 -15.59 10.94 0.43
CA LEU A 348 -14.17 11.11 0.78
C LEU A 348 -13.35 11.52 -0.45
N MET A 349 -13.61 10.93 -1.61
CA MET A 349 -12.89 11.25 -2.85
C MET A 349 -13.08 12.71 -3.24
N GLU A 350 -14.33 13.20 -3.23
CA GLU A 350 -14.61 14.61 -3.49
C GLU A 350 -13.96 15.54 -2.43
N TYR A 351 -13.98 15.12 -1.15
CA TYR A 351 -13.36 15.88 -0.06
C TYR A 351 -11.84 16.04 -0.24
N ALA A 352 -11.17 14.97 -0.68
CA ALA A 352 -9.73 14.94 -0.91
C ALA A 352 -9.32 15.69 -2.18
N GLU A 353 -10.08 15.56 -3.28
CA GLU A 353 -9.84 16.29 -4.52
C GLU A 353 -9.83 17.80 -4.30
N ARG A 354 -10.79 18.32 -3.50
CA ARG A 354 -10.88 19.76 -3.16
C ARG A 354 -9.66 20.27 -2.39
N ARG A 355 -8.91 19.37 -1.75
CA ARG A 355 -7.68 19.64 -0.99
C ARG A 355 -6.42 19.25 -1.76
N GLY A 356 -6.55 18.83 -3.02
CA GLY A 356 -5.41 18.44 -3.85
C GLY A 356 -4.72 17.14 -3.43
N VAL A 357 -5.38 16.31 -2.59
CA VAL A 357 -4.84 15.03 -2.12
C VAL A 357 -5.47 13.89 -2.93
N GLY A 358 -4.64 13.00 -3.48
CA GLY A 358 -5.12 11.79 -4.13
C GLY A 358 -5.42 10.69 -3.10
N VAL A 359 -6.45 9.88 -3.34
CA VAL A 359 -6.77 8.75 -2.46
C VAL A 359 -6.29 7.45 -3.10
N LEU A 360 -5.54 6.66 -2.33
CA LEU A 360 -5.20 5.27 -2.64
C LEU A 360 -6.15 4.34 -1.88
N LEU A 361 -6.57 3.23 -2.49
CA LEU A 361 -7.47 2.26 -1.86
C LEU A 361 -6.84 0.87 -1.80
N TRP A 362 -6.95 0.24 -0.64
CA TRP A 362 -6.57 -1.16 -0.48
C TRP A 362 -7.58 -2.11 -1.12
N MET A 363 -7.13 -3.22 -1.70
CA MET A 363 -7.97 -4.31 -2.18
C MET A 363 -7.28 -5.66 -1.95
N HIS A 364 -8.05 -6.64 -1.54
CA HIS A 364 -7.58 -8.03 -1.58
C HIS A 364 -7.50 -8.49 -3.04
N TRP A 365 -6.46 -9.24 -3.42
CA TRP A 365 -6.33 -9.71 -4.81
C TRP A 365 -7.53 -10.54 -5.29
N THR A 366 -8.24 -11.24 -4.39
CA THR A 366 -9.44 -12.02 -4.73
C THR A 366 -10.62 -11.15 -5.17
N ASP A 367 -10.65 -9.87 -4.80
CA ASP A 367 -11.63 -8.92 -5.32
C ASP A 367 -11.34 -8.56 -6.79
N LEU A 368 -10.21 -9.02 -7.33
CA LEU A 368 -9.63 -8.75 -8.63
C LEU A 368 -9.19 -10.05 -9.35
N ASP A 369 -9.68 -11.21 -8.92
CA ASP A 369 -9.22 -12.51 -9.42
C ASP A 369 -9.68 -12.75 -10.87
N THR A 370 -10.98 -12.62 -11.11
CA THR A 370 -11.55 -12.83 -12.44
C THR A 370 -11.59 -11.54 -13.28
N PRO A 371 -11.60 -11.64 -14.62
CA PRO A 371 -11.75 -10.46 -15.49
C PRO A 371 -13.00 -9.62 -15.20
N ALA A 372 -14.10 -10.27 -14.79
CA ALA A 372 -15.36 -9.59 -14.45
C ALA A 372 -15.25 -8.83 -13.12
N GLU A 373 -14.57 -9.40 -12.13
CA GLU A 373 -14.28 -8.74 -10.86
C GLU A 373 -13.35 -7.54 -11.05
N ARG A 374 -12.25 -7.70 -11.78
CA ARG A 374 -11.37 -6.58 -12.12
C ARG A 374 -12.10 -5.45 -12.83
N THR A 375 -12.82 -5.75 -13.90
CA THR A 375 -13.56 -4.72 -14.64
C THR A 375 -14.52 -3.97 -13.70
N ARG A 376 -15.30 -4.69 -12.89
CA ARG A 376 -16.27 -4.09 -11.96
C ARG A 376 -15.60 -3.21 -10.91
N GLN A 377 -14.56 -3.69 -10.24
CA GLN A 377 -13.92 -2.95 -9.15
C GLN A 377 -13.08 -1.78 -9.67
N LEU A 378 -12.28 -2.01 -10.72
CA LEU A 378 -11.40 -0.98 -11.28
C LEU A 378 -12.20 0.16 -11.92
N ASP A 379 -13.30 -0.13 -12.61
CA ASP A 379 -14.18 0.91 -13.17
C ASP A 379 -14.84 1.72 -12.04
N ARG A 380 -15.33 1.05 -10.99
CA ARG A 380 -15.97 1.70 -9.84
C ARG A 380 -15.03 2.67 -9.13
N VAL A 381 -13.82 2.25 -8.77
CA VAL A 381 -12.88 3.12 -8.04
C VAL A 381 -12.32 4.22 -8.93
N LYS A 382 -12.16 3.97 -10.24
CA LYS A 382 -11.78 5.02 -11.18
C LYS A 382 -12.89 6.06 -11.36
N GLU A 383 -14.15 5.64 -11.42
CA GLU A 383 -15.30 6.55 -11.49
C GLU A 383 -15.37 7.47 -10.26
N TRP A 384 -15.03 6.94 -9.08
CA TRP A 384 -14.94 7.76 -7.87
C TRP A 384 -13.75 8.72 -7.83
N GLY A 385 -12.71 8.48 -8.64
CA GLY A 385 -11.52 9.34 -8.70
C GLY A 385 -10.31 8.84 -7.92
N ALA A 386 -10.23 7.54 -7.60
CA ALA A 386 -9.05 6.97 -6.94
C ALA A 386 -7.76 7.21 -7.78
N ALA A 387 -6.67 7.55 -7.10
CA ALA A 387 -5.36 7.77 -7.73
C ALA A 387 -4.59 6.46 -7.96
N GLY A 388 -4.90 5.43 -7.18
CA GLY A 388 -4.24 4.14 -7.26
C GLY A 388 -4.74 3.14 -6.23
N LEU A 389 -4.13 1.96 -6.23
CA LEU A 389 -4.52 0.82 -5.42
C LEU A 389 -3.33 0.27 -4.64
N LYS A 390 -3.58 -0.17 -3.40
CA LYS A 390 -2.73 -1.12 -2.67
C LYS A 390 -3.38 -2.50 -2.82
N ILE A 391 -2.77 -3.42 -3.56
CA ILE A 391 -3.34 -4.75 -3.81
C ILE A 391 -2.54 -5.78 -3.02
N ASP A 392 -3.25 -6.65 -2.29
CA ASP A 392 -2.65 -7.40 -1.19
C ASP A 392 -2.93 -8.91 -1.26
N PHE A 393 -2.09 -9.68 -0.56
CA PHE A 393 -2.20 -11.13 -0.29
C PHE A 393 -2.15 -12.05 -1.51
N MET A 394 -1.43 -11.66 -2.56
CA MET A 394 -1.19 -12.53 -3.72
C MET A 394 -0.55 -13.85 -3.31
N ASP A 395 0.36 -13.80 -2.31
CA ASP A 395 0.98 -14.91 -1.59
C ASP A 395 1.29 -16.10 -2.49
N SER A 396 1.92 -15.82 -3.63
CA SER A 396 2.29 -16.86 -4.58
C SER A 396 3.40 -16.42 -5.54
N ASP A 397 4.34 -17.34 -5.75
CA ASP A 397 5.40 -17.26 -6.76
C ASP A 397 5.11 -18.12 -8.00
N SER A 398 3.90 -18.70 -8.07
CA SER A 398 3.50 -19.58 -9.17
C SER A 398 3.42 -18.85 -10.51
N ARG A 399 3.58 -19.58 -11.61
CA ARG A 399 3.42 -19.01 -12.96
C ARG A 399 2.02 -18.40 -13.14
N GLU A 400 1.00 -19.08 -12.62
CA GLU A 400 -0.39 -18.62 -12.66
C GLU A 400 -0.54 -17.26 -11.97
N ARG A 401 0.10 -17.06 -10.82
CA ARG A 401 0.08 -15.75 -10.16
C ARG A 401 0.82 -14.68 -10.96
N MET A 402 1.96 -15.02 -11.57
CA MET A 402 2.69 -14.07 -12.44
C MET A 402 1.88 -13.68 -13.67
N GLU A 403 1.07 -14.59 -14.21
CA GLU A 403 0.11 -14.32 -15.28
C GLU A 403 -1.00 -13.37 -14.82
N TRP A 404 -1.52 -13.56 -13.60
CA TRP A 404 -2.45 -12.61 -12.99
C TRP A 404 -1.82 -11.20 -12.82
N TYR A 405 -0.55 -11.09 -12.42
CA TYR A 405 0.16 -9.80 -12.36
C TYR A 405 0.23 -9.11 -13.74
N ASP A 406 0.51 -9.85 -14.81
CA ASP A 406 0.48 -9.31 -16.18
C ASP A 406 -0.89 -8.74 -16.55
N GLU A 407 -1.97 -9.42 -16.15
CA GLU A 407 -3.34 -9.02 -16.43
C GLU A 407 -3.73 -7.75 -15.66
N ILE A 408 -3.56 -7.75 -14.33
CA ILE A 408 -3.95 -6.61 -13.50
C ILE A 408 -3.14 -5.35 -13.82
N LEU A 409 -1.85 -5.48 -14.16
CA LEU A 409 -1.00 -4.33 -14.50
C LEU A 409 -1.38 -3.69 -15.81
N ARG A 410 -1.78 -4.49 -16.81
CA ARG A 410 -2.38 -3.96 -18.04
C ARG A 410 -3.68 -3.22 -17.75
N GLU A 411 -4.58 -3.81 -16.98
CA GLU A 411 -5.92 -3.26 -16.73
C GLU A 411 -5.91 -2.01 -15.83
N THR A 412 -4.96 -1.91 -14.90
CA THR A 412 -4.73 -0.70 -14.07
C THR A 412 -4.06 0.42 -14.87
N ALA A 413 -3.10 0.10 -15.75
CA ALA A 413 -2.51 1.07 -16.67
C ALA A 413 -3.55 1.66 -17.64
N ASP A 414 -4.43 0.82 -18.21
CA ASP A 414 -5.53 1.26 -19.10
C ASP A 414 -6.47 2.27 -18.42
N ARG A 415 -6.52 2.27 -17.09
CA ARG A 415 -7.36 3.14 -16.25
C ARG A 415 -6.57 4.22 -15.54
N GLU A 416 -5.27 4.35 -15.79
CA GLU A 416 -4.39 5.31 -15.12
C GLU A 416 -4.52 5.21 -13.58
N LEU A 417 -4.46 4.00 -13.04
CA LEU A 417 -4.42 3.72 -11.61
C LEU A 417 -3.00 3.29 -11.24
N MET A 418 -2.34 3.98 -10.31
CA MET A 418 -1.04 3.56 -9.78
C MET A 418 -1.19 2.36 -8.85
N VAL A 419 -0.13 1.58 -8.66
CA VAL A 419 -0.19 0.32 -7.90
C VAL A 419 0.91 0.24 -6.84
N ASN A 420 0.51 -0.19 -5.65
CA ASN A 420 1.35 -0.71 -4.58
C ASN A 420 0.96 -2.17 -4.35
N PHE A 421 1.91 -3.10 -4.23
CA PHE A 421 1.62 -4.50 -3.92
C PHE A 421 2.12 -4.88 -2.53
N HIS A 422 1.25 -5.47 -1.71
CA HIS A 422 1.55 -6.09 -0.41
C HIS A 422 1.24 -7.59 -0.47
N GLY A 423 1.72 -8.38 0.50
CA GLY A 423 1.57 -9.85 0.45
C GLY A 423 2.03 -10.41 -0.91
N SER A 424 3.16 -9.86 -1.40
CA SER A 424 3.57 -9.93 -2.80
C SER A 424 4.90 -10.66 -2.97
N THR A 425 5.21 -11.03 -4.22
CA THR A 425 6.59 -11.38 -4.59
C THR A 425 7.49 -10.14 -4.59
N LEU A 426 8.77 -10.32 -4.93
CA LEU A 426 9.73 -9.22 -5.12
C LEU A 426 9.47 -8.42 -6.41
N PRO A 427 10.11 -7.24 -6.60
CA PRO A 427 9.85 -6.42 -7.79
C PRO A 427 10.35 -6.99 -9.12
N HIS A 428 11.43 -7.77 -9.17
CA HIS A 428 11.95 -8.42 -10.41
C HIS A 428 12.16 -7.49 -11.63
N GLY A 429 12.33 -6.18 -11.41
CA GLY A 429 12.45 -5.15 -12.44
C GLY A 429 11.12 -4.68 -13.05
N ILE A 430 9.99 -5.02 -12.41
CA ILE A 430 8.64 -4.74 -12.90
C ILE A 430 8.40 -3.24 -13.09
N GLN A 431 8.98 -2.36 -12.28
CA GLN A 431 8.83 -0.91 -12.44
C GLN A 431 9.39 -0.36 -13.75
N ARG A 432 10.34 -1.06 -14.40
CA ARG A 432 10.77 -0.67 -15.76
C ARG A 432 9.69 -0.98 -16.80
N THR A 433 9.06 -2.14 -16.68
CA THR A 433 8.04 -2.62 -17.63
C THR A 433 6.69 -1.91 -17.39
N TRP A 434 6.32 -1.76 -16.13
CA TRP A 434 5.07 -1.20 -15.64
C TRP A 434 5.37 -0.04 -14.68
N PRO A 435 5.68 1.14 -15.21
CA PRO A 435 6.16 2.27 -14.42
C PRO A 435 5.15 2.80 -13.41
N HIS A 436 3.88 2.41 -13.49
CA HIS A 436 2.84 2.80 -12.53
C HIS A 436 2.83 1.95 -11.26
N VAL A 437 3.64 0.89 -11.19
CA VAL A 437 3.99 0.20 -9.94
C VAL A 437 4.94 1.10 -9.16
N MET A 438 4.44 1.72 -8.11
CA MET A 438 5.17 2.73 -7.32
C MET A 438 6.03 2.09 -6.24
N THR A 439 5.56 0.99 -5.66
CA THR A 439 6.30 0.25 -4.65
C THR A 439 5.71 -1.14 -4.44
N MET A 440 6.45 -1.99 -3.74
CA MET A 440 6.00 -3.30 -3.31
C MET A 440 6.53 -3.55 -1.89
N GLU A 441 5.83 -4.35 -1.10
CA GLU A 441 6.25 -4.76 0.24
C GLU A 441 7.38 -5.78 0.14
N GLY A 442 7.06 -7.09 0.12
CA GLY A 442 8.03 -8.18 0.12
C GLY A 442 9.17 -7.95 1.11
N VAL A 443 8.85 -7.50 2.32
CA VAL A 443 9.80 -7.08 3.35
C VAL A 443 9.21 -7.32 4.72
N HIS A 444 10.04 -7.67 5.71
CA HIS A 444 9.67 -7.63 7.12
C HIS A 444 9.48 -6.17 7.58
N GLY A 445 8.33 -5.58 7.25
CA GLY A 445 8.04 -4.15 7.37
C GLY A 445 7.61 -3.69 8.77
N ALA A 446 7.38 -2.39 8.92
CA ALA A 446 7.00 -1.79 10.20
C ALA A 446 5.69 -2.34 10.80
N GLU A 447 4.81 -2.93 9.97
CA GLU A 447 3.58 -3.58 10.42
C GLU A 447 3.79 -4.81 11.31
N GLN A 448 4.99 -5.38 11.31
CA GLN A 448 5.38 -6.48 12.20
C GLN A 448 5.46 -6.01 13.66
N GLY A 449 5.62 -4.72 13.89
CA GLY A 449 5.54 -4.10 15.22
C GLY A 449 6.69 -4.44 16.16
N ASP A 450 7.72 -5.18 15.73
CA ASP A 450 8.94 -5.44 16.51
C ASP A 450 10.17 -5.66 15.61
N VAL A 451 10.30 -4.87 14.55
CA VAL A 451 11.45 -4.95 13.62
C VAL A 451 12.73 -4.57 14.37
N GLN A 452 13.76 -5.39 14.27
CA GLN A 452 15.04 -5.17 14.95
C GLN A 452 15.94 -4.20 14.17
N ALA A 453 16.82 -3.47 14.88
CA ALA A 453 17.67 -2.44 14.27
C ALA A 453 18.67 -3.01 13.24
N ASP A 454 19.18 -4.22 13.48
CA ASP A 454 20.10 -4.92 12.56
C ASP A 454 19.39 -5.37 11.28
N ASP A 455 18.12 -5.80 11.37
CA ASP A 455 17.30 -6.09 10.20
C ASP A 455 17.07 -4.80 9.38
N MET A 456 16.68 -3.69 10.03
CA MET A 456 16.59 -2.38 9.36
C MET A 456 17.90 -1.97 8.69
N ALA A 457 19.04 -2.19 9.34
CA ALA A 457 20.36 -1.92 8.80
C ALA A 457 20.82 -2.95 7.74
N THR A 458 20.05 -3.99 7.44
CA THR A 458 20.34 -5.00 6.42
C THR A 458 19.56 -4.76 5.13
N LEU A 459 18.29 -4.33 5.24
CA LEU A 459 17.39 -4.09 4.11
C LEU A 459 17.93 -3.20 2.96
N PRO A 460 18.73 -2.12 3.19
CA PRO A 460 19.21 -1.31 2.07
C PRO A 460 20.26 -2.02 1.20
N TYR A 461 20.87 -3.09 1.71
CA TYR A 461 21.87 -3.91 1.03
C TYR A 461 21.27 -5.19 0.40
N THR A 462 20.02 -5.50 0.72
CA THR A 462 19.30 -6.68 0.26
C THR A 462 18.03 -6.27 -0.47
N ARG A 463 16.87 -6.31 0.20
CA ARG A 463 15.54 -6.14 -0.40
C ARG A 463 15.38 -4.81 -1.16
N ASN A 464 15.93 -3.70 -0.67
CA ASN A 464 15.79 -2.41 -1.36
C ASN A 464 16.80 -2.22 -2.52
N VAL A 465 17.75 -3.15 -2.70
CA VAL A 465 18.62 -3.16 -3.89
C VAL A 465 17.83 -3.51 -5.14
N VAL A 466 16.89 -4.46 -5.02
CA VAL A 466 16.16 -5.06 -6.15
C VAL A 466 14.86 -4.33 -6.52
N GLY A 467 14.61 -3.16 -5.93
CA GLY A 467 13.52 -2.25 -6.29
C GLY A 467 12.92 -1.53 -5.09
N SER A 468 12.00 -0.60 -5.36
CA SER A 468 11.25 0.15 -4.34
C SER A 468 10.65 -0.78 -3.27
N MET A 469 10.69 -0.33 -2.02
CA MET A 469 10.33 -1.14 -0.85
C MET A 469 9.40 -0.36 0.08
N ASP A 470 8.17 -0.83 0.21
CA ASP A 470 7.17 -0.20 1.07
C ASP A 470 7.30 -0.66 2.53
N PHE A 471 8.35 -0.20 3.20
CA PHE A 471 8.61 -0.56 4.60
C PHE A 471 7.61 0.04 5.59
N THR A 472 6.96 1.16 5.23
CA THR A 472 5.98 1.90 6.04
C THR A 472 6.49 2.50 7.37
N PRO A 473 7.60 3.29 7.39
CA PRO A 473 8.16 3.81 8.65
C PRO A 473 7.24 4.86 9.32
N MET A 474 7.69 5.39 10.46
CA MET A 474 7.02 6.41 11.30
C MET A 474 5.84 5.88 12.13
N GLY A 475 5.73 4.57 12.33
CA GLY A 475 4.69 3.92 13.15
C GLY A 475 4.80 4.18 14.66
N PHE A 476 4.99 5.43 15.09
CA PHE A 476 5.35 5.82 16.47
C PHE A 476 4.39 5.35 17.57
N GLN A 477 3.13 5.11 17.23
CA GLN A 477 2.07 4.67 18.14
C GLN A 477 1.89 3.14 18.20
N PHE A 478 2.55 2.40 17.33
CA PHE A 478 2.31 0.97 17.12
C PHE A 478 3.54 0.13 17.43
N GLY A 479 3.31 -1.04 18.03
CA GLY A 479 4.36 -2.00 18.33
C GLY A 479 5.44 -1.48 19.28
N ARG A 480 6.55 -2.22 19.31
CA ARG A 480 7.80 -1.86 19.94
C ARG A 480 8.74 -1.31 18.88
N ARG A 481 9.13 -0.05 19.05
CA ARG A 481 10.19 0.57 18.24
C ARG A 481 11.57 0.21 18.79
N ASN A 482 12.42 -0.39 17.96
CA ASN A 482 13.79 -0.79 18.34
C ASN A 482 14.89 0.13 17.80
N ASN A 483 14.54 1.38 17.49
CA ASN A 483 15.48 2.43 17.08
C ASN A 483 15.10 3.78 17.73
N THR A 484 15.99 4.76 17.61
CA THR A 484 15.70 6.14 18.06
C THR A 484 14.77 6.89 17.11
N GLU A 485 14.24 8.03 17.55
CA GLU A 485 13.38 8.85 16.68
C GLU A 485 14.16 9.43 15.49
N ALA A 486 15.44 9.78 15.66
CA ALA A 486 16.27 10.23 14.53
C ALA A 486 16.63 9.10 13.57
N ALA A 487 16.81 7.86 14.07
CA ALA A 487 16.98 6.68 13.23
C ALA A 487 15.73 6.38 12.40
N GLU A 488 14.56 6.42 13.04
CA GLU A 488 13.27 6.25 12.38
C GLU A 488 13.05 7.31 11.29
N LEU A 489 13.37 8.57 11.61
CA LEU A 489 13.35 9.66 10.62
C LEU A 489 14.29 9.37 9.45
N ALA A 490 15.50 8.87 9.71
CA ALA A 490 16.48 8.56 8.67
C ALA A 490 16.02 7.49 7.68
N LEU A 491 15.11 6.59 8.07
CA LEU A 491 14.53 5.58 7.17
C LEU A 491 13.83 6.20 5.97
N SER A 492 13.29 7.42 6.10
CA SER A 492 12.70 8.20 4.98
C SER A 492 13.69 8.50 3.84
N VAL A 493 15.00 8.42 4.11
CA VAL A 493 16.06 8.64 3.13
C VAL A 493 16.83 7.36 2.83
N VAL A 494 17.04 6.50 3.83
CA VAL A 494 17.75 5.22 3.66
C VAL A 494 16.96 4.30 2.72
N TYR A 495 15.65 4.18 2.91
CA TYR A 495 14.79 3.35 2.06
C TYR A 495 14.23 4.14 0.89
N GLU A 496 14.43 3.63 -0.31
CA GLU A 496 13.80 4.17 -1.51
C GLU A 496 12.44 3.50 -1.74
N SER A 497 11.42 4.34 -1.90
CA SER A 497 10.07 3.92 -2.29
C SER A 497 9.40 5.01 -3.12
N GLY A 498 8.75 4.65 -4.24
CA GLY A 498 8.01 5.61 -5.06
C GLY A 498 6.74 6.14 -4.41
N PHE A 499 6.08 5.29 -3.64
CA PHE A 499 5.11 5.71 -2.63
C PHE A 499 5.75 5.56 -1.25
N GLN A 500 6.01 6.68 -0.61
CA GLN A 500 6.56 6.67 0.74
C GLN A 500 5.39 6.73 1.72
N ASN A 501 4.90 5.55 2.12
CA ASN A 501 3.86 5.44 3.13
C ASN A 501 4.44 5.71 4.51
N TYR A 502 3.97 6.78 5.17
CA TYR A 502 4.32 7.04 6.56
C TYR A 502 3.16 6.64 7.48
N ALA A 503 3.44 5.73 8.41
CA ALA A 503 2.45 5.02 9.21
C ALA A 503 2.09 5.69 10.55
N GLY A 504 2.59 6.90 10.80
CA GLY A 504 2.30 7.66 12.00
C GLY A 504 0.85 8.14 12.07
N SER A 505 0.31 8.18 13.28
CA SER A 505 -0.94 8.88 13.56
C SER A 505 -0.75 10.41 13.45
N VAL A 506 -1.82 11.13 13.11
CA VAL A 506 -1.84 12.60 13.08
C VAL A 506 -1.36 13.18 14.42
N GLU A 507 -1.79 12.61 15.54
CA GLU A 507 -1.38 13.02 16.88
C GLU A 507 0.13 12.82 17.10
N ALA A 508 0.68 11.70 16.60
CA ALA A 508 2.10 11.41 16.73
C ALA A 508 2.97 12.39 15.93
N TYR A 509 2.53 12.82 14.75
CA TYR A 509 3.25 13.82 13.97
C TYR A 509 3.17 15.22 14.60
N ARG A 510 1.98 15.63 15.07
CA ARG A 510 1.80 16.93 15.75
C ARG A 510 2.64 17.05 17.01
N ALA A 511 2.88 15.93 17.70
CA ALA A 511 3.80 15.88 18.83
C ALA A 511 5.29 16.01 18.43
N ARG A 512 5.62 16.00 17.12
CA ARG A 512 6.98 15.94 16.56
C ARG A 512 7.15 16.93 15.39
N PRO A 513 7.07 18.25 15.64
CA PRO A 513 7.06 19.26 14.58
C PRO A 513 8.35 19.29 13.74
N GLU A 514 9.52 19.02 14.32
CA GLU A 514 10.78 18.96 13.56
C GLU A 514 10.85 17.72 12.65
N THR A 515 10.27 16.60 13.08
CA THR A 515 10.13 15.39 12.25
C THR A 515 9.20 15.68 11.08
N ALA A 516 7.99 16.22 11.33
CA ALA A 516 7.03 16.58 10.29
C ALA A 516 7.65 17.56 9.28
N ARG A 517 8.30 18.63 9.75
CA ARG A 517 9.00 19.61 8.91
C ARG A 517 10.06 18.97 8.01
N PHE A 518 10.78 17.96 8.49
CA PHE A 518 11.75 17.25 7.68
C PHE A 518 11.06 16.42 6.59
N LEU A 519 10.04 15.65 6.96
CA LEU A 519 9.27 14.78 6.04
C LEU A 519 8.64 15.57 4.89
N ASP A 520 8.12 16.77 5.15
CA ASP A 520 7.53 17.67 4.13
C ASP A 520 8.52 18.08 3.02
N GLN A 521 9.81 17.82 3.21
CA GLN A 521 10.86 18.15 2.25
C GLN A 521 11.44 16.94 1.52
N VAL A 522 11.22 15.72 2.04
CA VAL A 522 11.85 14.49 1.52
C VAL A 522 11.16 14.08 0.23
N PRO A 523 11.89 13.97 -0.89
CA PRO A 523 11.33 13.47 -2.13
C PRO A 523 11.27 11.93 -2.10
N THR A 524 10.38 11.35 -2.89
CA THR A 524 10.27 9.88 -3.06
C THR A 524 11.04 9.35 -4.26
N VAL A 525 11.60 10.25 -5.09
CA VAL A 525 12.39 9.89 -6.27
C VAL A 525 13.70 10.65 -6.34
N TRP A 526 14.72 9.98 -6.86
CA TRP A 526 16.10 10.43 -6.74
C TRP A 526 16.77 10.56 -8.10
N ASP A 527 17.47 11.67 -8.32
CA ASP A 527 18.33 11.82 -9.50
C ASP A 527 19.61 10.98 -9.38
N GLU A 528 20.01 10.68 -8.15
CA GLU A 528 21.26 10.00 -7.81
C GLU A 528 21.20 9.51 -6.37
N SER A 529 21.69 8.30 -6.11
CA SER A 529 21.78 7.71 -4.78
C SER A 529 23.19 7.19 -4.56
N ARG A 530 23.75 7.41 -3.37
CA ARG A 530 25.10 6.98 -3.01
C ARG A 530 25.12 6.37 -1.62
N LEU A 531 25.73 5.20 -1.49
CA LEU A 531 26.18 4.67 -0.21
C LEU A 531 27.45 5.43 0.20
N VAL A 532 27.39 6.15 1.32
CA VAL A 532 28.52 6.93 1.83
C VAL A 532 29.37 6.12 2.79
N ASP A 533 28.71 5.33 3.65
CA ASP A 533 29.34 4.47 4.64
C ASP A 533 28.33 3.43 5.14
N GLY A 534 28.80 2.29 5.64
CA GLY A 534 27.98 1.30 6.31
C GLY A 534 28.43 -0.15 6.13
N THR A 535 27.85 -1.02 6.95
CA THR A 535 28.08 -2.47 6.99
C THR A 535 26.72 -3.17 7.16
N PRO A 536 26.39 -4.19 6.34
CA PRO A 536 25.11 -4.89 6.44
C PRO A 536 24.83 -5.45 7.85
N GLY A 537 23.74 -4.98 8.45
CA GLY A 537 23.31 -5.34 9.80
C GLY A 537 23.96 -4.58 10.94
N GLU A 538 24.86 -3.63 10.66
CA GLU A 538 25.44 -2.73 11.67
C GLU A 538 25.06 -1.26 11.42
N GLY A 539 24.91 -0.85 10.17
CA GLY A 539 24.47 0.51 9.86
C GLY A 539 24.51 0.84 8.37
N ALA A 540 23.87 1.93 8.00
CA ALA A 540 23.81 2.40 6.62
C ALA A 540 23.70 3.92 6.58
N THR A 541 24.54 4.57 5.77
CA THR A 541 24.51 6.01 5.51
C THR A 541 24.37 6.27 4.02
N PHE A 542 23.23 6.81 3.62
CA PHE A 542 22.93 7.17 2.23
C PHE A 542 22.90 8.67 2.03
N ALA A 543 23.48 9.13 0.93
CA ALA A 543 23.26 10.46 0.38
C ALA A 543 22.52 10.35 -0.95
N ARG A 544 21.33 10.96 -1.04
CA ARG A 544 20.50 10.95 -2.24
C ARG A 544 20.23 12.36 -2.74
N ARG A 545 20.32 12.59 -4.05
CA ARG A 545 20.15 13.90 -4.67
C ARG A 545 18.79 14.00 -5.35
N HIS A 546 18.12 15.13 -5.15
CA HIS A 546 16.94 15.52 -5.90
C HIS A 546 17.09 16.98 -6.33
N GLY A 547 17.23 17.20 -7.64
CA GLY A 547 17.60 18.50 -8.19
C GLY A 547 18.97 18.96 -7.68
N ASP A 548 18.98 20.09 -6.99
CA ASP A 548 20.14 20.77 -6.40
C ASP A 548 20.27 20.56 -4.87
N ARG A 549 19.38 19.75 -4.26
CA ARG A 549 19.47 19.36 -2.84
C ARG A 549 19.92 17.93 -2.70
N TRP A 550 20.67 17.66 -1.64
CA TRP A 550 21.00 16.33 -1.15
C TRP A 550 20.28 16.06 0.15
N PHE A 551 19.90 14.81 0.36
CA PHE A 551 19.30 14.29 1.56
C PHE A 551 20.20 13.17 2.08
N LEU A 552 20.51 13.22 3.37
CA LEU A 552 21.35 12.25 4.05
C LEU A 552 20.48 11.51 5.07
N GLY A 553 20.57 10.19 5.12
CA GLY A 553 19.99 9.36 6.17
C GLY A 553 21.04 8.40 6.68
N SER A 554 21.16 8.26 8.00
CA SER A 554 22.08 7.35 8.66
C SER A 554 21.35 6.57 9.75
N VAL A 555 21.47 5.25 9.72
CA VAL A 555 21.03 4.33 10.79
C VAL A 555 22.20 3.50 11.31
N THR A 556 22.13 3.15 12.59
CA THR A 556 23.10 2.31 13.30
C THR A 556 22.34 1.28 14.13
N ALA A 557 22.82 0.04 14.13
CA ALA A 557 22.33 -1.05 14.95
C ALA A 557 23.38 -1.39 16.03
N GLY A 558 22.92 -1.60 17.26
CA GLY A 558 23.78 -1.87 18.41
C GLY A 558 24.32 -0.60 19.06
N ASP A 559 25.59 -0.65 19.50
CA ASP A 559 26.18 0.40 20.31
C ASP A 559 26.26 1.75 19.57
N GLY A 560 25.89 2.83 20.28
CA GLY A 560 26.02 4.19 19.79
C GLY A 560 27.48 4.67 19.74
N GLY A 561 27.68 5.89 19.26
CA GLY A 561 29.00 6.46 19.16
C GLY A 561 29.05 7.81 18.46
N THR A 562 30.01 7.96 17.55
CA THR A 562 30.19 9.16 16.76
C THR A 562 30.19 8.81 15.28
N GLY A 563 29.09 9.13 14.60
CA GLY A 563 28.98 9.02 13.15
C GLY A 563 29.90 10.02 12.46
N ARG A 564 30.58 9.59 11.40
CA ARG A 564 31.53 10.41 10.63
C ARG A 564 31.23 10.26 9.14
N VAL A 565 30.67 11.29 8.53
CA VAL A 565 30.23 11.24 7.13
C VAL A 565 31.10 12.15 6.28
N PRO A 566 32.01 11.60 5.44
CA PRO A 566 32.76 12.40 4.48
C PRO A 566 31.83 13.03 3.44
N LEU A 567 31.92 14.35 3.24
CA LEU A 567 31.04 15.07 2.32
C LEU A 567 31.56 15.11 0.86
N SER A 568 32.42 14.16 0.50
CA SER A 568 33.12 14.15 -0.79
C SER A 568 32.21 13.98 -2.02
N PHE A 569 30.98 13.50 -1.80
CA PHE A 569 29.92 13.41 -2.81
C PHE A 569 29.39 14.79 -3.25
N LEU A 570 29.61 15.84 -2.45
CA LEU A 570 29.20 17.18 -2.81
C LEU A 570 30.08 17.79 -3.92
N GLY A 571 29.45 18.63 -4.75
CA GLY A 571 30.16 19.46 -5.71
C GLY A 571 31.02 20.54 -5.03
N SER A 572 31.92 21.18 -5.78
CA SER A 572 32.75 22.29 -5.26
C SER A 572 31.91 23.46 -4.73
N GLY A 573 32.40 24.16 -3.71
CA GLY A 573 31.75 25.34 -3.11
C GLY A 573 31.17 25.05 -1.72
N ALA A 574 30.57 26.08 -1.11
CA ALA A 574 29.97 25.97 0.21
C ALA A 574 28.53 25.41 0.15
N TRP A 575 28.22 24.58 1.13
CA TRP A 575 26.94 23.90 1.30
C TRP A 575 26.42 24.14 2.71
N ARG A 576 25.13 24.40 2.85
CA ARG A 576 24.45 24.38 4.14
C ARG A 576 23.99 22.96 4.40
N VAL A 577 24.27 22.46 5.60
CA VAL A 577 23.86 21.15 6.12
C VAL A 577 22.93 21.42 7.30
N ASP A 578 21.66 21.09 7.12
CA ASP A 578 20.64 21.13 8.15
C ASP A 578 20.43 19.71 8.69
N LEU A 579 21.13 19.41 9.78
CA LEU A 579 21.17 18.12 10.46
C LEU A 579 20.01 18.02 11.44
N VAL A 580 19.28 16.90 11.40
CA VAL A 580 18.30 16.47 12.38
C VAL A 580 18.84 15.22 13.07
N ARG A 581 19.01 15.28 14.39
CA ARG A 581 19.61 14.21 15.20
C ARG A 581 18.88 14.04 16.52
N ASP A 582 19.16 12.96 17.23
CA ASP A 582 18.62 12.75 18.58
C ASP A 582 19.02 13.89 19.54
N GLY A 583 18.04 14.36 20.30
CA GLY A 583 18.15 15.31 21.41
C GLY A 583 17.75 14.67 22.74
N ALA A 584 17.52 15.51 23.76
CA ALA A 584 17.08 15.03 25.07
C ALA A 584 15.61 14.57 25.06
N ASP A 585 14.75 15.30 24.35
CA ASP A 585 13.31 15.09 24.28
C ASP A 585 12.87 15.07 22.79
N GLY A 586 13.20 14.01 22.06
CA GLY A 586 12.93 13.88 20.61
C GLY A 586 14.11 14.34 19.74
N VAL A 587 13.83 14.77 18.51
CA VAL A 587 14.87 15.21 17.57
C VAL A 587 15.15 16.71 17.67
N VAL A 588 16.39 17.12 17.36
CA VAL A 588 16.82 18.52 17.30
C VAL A 588 17.48 18.83 15.98
N ARG A 589 17.19 20.01 15.44
CA ARG A 589 17.81 20.53 14.21
C ARG A 589 19.01 21.42 14.50
N GLN A 590 20.06 21.27 13.70
CA GLN A 590 21.26 22.09 13.72
C GLN A 590 21.73 22.41 12.30
N SER A 591 22.02 23.67 12.03
CA SER A 591 22.50 24.12 10.72
C SER A 591 23.97 24.53 10.77
N GLN A 592 24.73 24.12 9.76
CA GLN A 592 26.13 24.53 9.59
C GLN A 592 26.49 24.66 8.11
N VAL A 593 27.52 25.45 7.81
CA VAL A 593 28.07 25.57 6.45
C VAL A 593 29.34 24.73 6.37
N MET A 594 29.42 23.88 5.36
CA MET A 594 30.49 22.91 5.12
C MET A 594 30.84 22.86 3.63
N ASP A 595 31.93 22.22 3.27
CA ASP A 595 32.30 21.92 1.90
C ASP A 595 32.65 20.43 1.69
N ARG A 596 32.98 20.07 0.45
CA ARG A 596 33.23 18.68 0.05
C ARG A 596 34.48 18.04 0.68
N GLN A 597 35.34 18.81 1.34
CA GLN A 597 36.54 18.34 2.04
C GLN A 597 36.27 18.07 3.51
N ASP A 598 35.12 18.53 4.03
CA ASP A 598 34.74 18.36 5.42
C ASP A 598 34.17 16.96 5.72
N VAL A 599 34.17 16.63 7.01
CA VAL A 599 33.55 15.43 7.56
C VAL A 599 32.49 15.84 8.56
N LEU A 600 31.23 15.53 8.29
CA LEU A 600 30.12 15.75 9.22
C LEU A 600 30.25 14.76 10.39
N THR A 601 30.34 15.29 11.60
CA THR A 601 30.49 14.50 12.83
C THR A 601 29.23 14.62 13.67
N VAL A 602 28.60 13.50 14.02
CA VAL A 602 27.30 13.46 14.70
C VAL A 602 27.37 12.49 15.89
N PRO A 603 26.98 12.90 17.11
CA PRO A 603 26.73 11.96 18.21
C PRO A 603 25.53 11.08 17.89
N VAL A 604 25.68 9.76 17.99
CA VAL A 604 24.64 8.76 17.68
C VAL A 604 24.40 7.92 18.93
N LEU A 605 23.14 7.75 19.33
CA LEU A 605 22.76 6.88 20.44
C LEU A 605 22.80 5.40 20.00
N ALA A 606 22.67 4.48 20.96
CA ALA A 606 22.49 3.06 20.63
C ALA A 606 21.21 2.87 19.81
N ASP A 607 21.27 2.00 18.80
CA ASP A 607 20.22 1.80 17.80
C ASP A 607 19.73 3.12 17.16
N GLY A 608 20.66 4.07 17.04
CA GLY A 608 20.39 5.46 16.71
C GLY A 608 20.63 5.81 15.24
N GLY A 609 20.50 7.10 14.94
CA GLY A 609 20.69 7.60 13.59
C GLY A 609 20.58 9.12 13.50
N PHE A 610 20.59 9.62 12.27
CA PHE A 610 20.36 11.03 11.96
C PHE A 610 19.99 11.21 10.50
N ALA A 611 19.32 12.33 10.20
CA ALA A 611 18.99 12.74 8.86
C ALA A 611 19.50 14.16 8.58
N ALA A 612 19.75 14.53 7.33
CA ALA A 612 20.11 15.90 6.99
C ALA A 612 19.59 16.32 5.61
N GLN A 613 19.24 17.60 5.50
CA GLN A 613 19.03 18.27 4.23
C GLN A 613 20.24 19.12 3.90
N ILE A 614 20.72 19.05 2.66
CA ILE A 614 21.94 19.72 2.23
C ILE A 614 21.65 20.50 0.95
N CYS A 615 21.96 21.79 0.94
CA CYS A 615 21.71 22.68 -0.19
C CYS A 615 22.86 23.68 -0.37
N ARG A 616 22.90 24.37 -1.50
CA ARG A 616 23.90 25.42 -1.72
C ARG A 616 23.79 26.52 -0.66
N ALA A 617 24.92 26.84 -0.03
CA ALA A 617 25.02 27.99 0.86
C ALA A 617 25.07 29.27 0.02
N VAL A 618 24.01 30.07 0.09
CA VAL A 618 23.88 31.36 -0.60
C VAL A 618 23.58 32.46 0.42
N PRO A 619 24.06 33.70 0.22
CA PRO A 619 23.77 34.80 1.14
C PRO A 619 22.27 35.00 1.36
N GLY A 620 21.84 35.13 2.62
CA GLY A 620 20.44 35.33 3.00
C GLY A 620 19.57 34.06 3.08
N ARG A 621 20.14 32.87 2.85
CA ARG A 621 19.46 31.59 3.06
C ARG A 621 19.87 30.98 4.41
N ASP A 622 18.91 30.87 5.31
CA ASP A 622 19.10 30.34 6.67
C ASP A 622 18.67 28.88 6.85
N SER A 623 18.08 28.28 5.83
CA SER A 623 17.60 26.89 5.82
C SER A 623 17.59 26.32 4.40
N CYS A 624 17.67 25.00 4.27
CA CYS A 624 17.49 24.24 3.04
C CYS A 624 16.03 23.90 2.72
N ASP A 625 15.12 24.24 3.62
CA ASP A 625 13.68 24.08 3.40
C ASP A 625 13.23 24.91 2.20
N ARG A 626 12.25 24.37 1.48
CA ARG A 626 11.52 25.05 0.43
C ARG A 626 10.08 25.26 0.87
N PRO A 627 9.41 26.29 0.33
CA PRO A 627 7.97 26.36 0.41
C PRO A 627 7.37 25.03 -0.06
N VAL A 628 6.41 24.54 0.72
CA VAL A 628 5.59 23.38 0.38
C VAL A 628 4.24 23.95 0.00
N ASP A 629 3.63 23.41 -1.06
CA ASP A 629 2.29 23.81 -1.45
C ASP A 629 1.32 23.13 -0.48
N THR A 630 0.87 23.88 0.53
CA THR A 630 0.00 23.41 1.60
C THR A 630 -1.39 23.99 1.45
N VAL A 631 -2.40 23.28 1.94
CA VAL A 631 -3.78 23.77 2.01
C VAL A 631 -4.10 24.09 3.48
N PRO A 632 -4.65 25.26 3.82
CA PRO A 632 -5.08 25.57 5.18
C PRO A 632 -6.15 24.57 5.63
N VAL A 633 -6.00 24.02 6.83
CA VAL A 633 -6.97 23.07 7.41
C VAL A 633 -7.36 23.47 8.82
N GLY A 634 -8.56 23.10 9.23
CA GLY A 634 -9.05 23.42 10.57
C GLY A 634 -10.01 22.38 11.12
N THR A 635 -10.10 22.37 12.44
CA THR A 635 -10.96 21.47 13.20
C THR A 635 -12.30 22.15 13.51
N LEU A 636 -13.40 21.52 13.09
CA LEU A 636 -14.76 21.89 13.50
C LEU A 636 -15.20 21.03 14.68
N SER A 637 -15.56 21.67 15.79
CA SER A 637 -16.11 21.04 16.99
C SER A 637 -17.56 21.48 17.19
N VAL A 638 -18.42 20.56 17.63
CA VAL A 638 -19.83 20.81 17.94
C VAL A 638 -20.16 20.36 19.37
N THR A 639 -21.00 21.10 20.06
CA THR A 639 -21.44 20.79 21.42
C THR A 639 -22.93 21.13 21.60
N PRO A 640 -23.76 20.18 22.05
CA PRO A 640 -23.42 18.78 22.27
C PRO A 640 -23.26 18.02 20.94
N ALA A 641 -22.47 16.95 20.90
CA ALA A 641 -22.41 16.07 19.72
C ALA A 641 -23.67 15.17 19.61
N LYS A 642 -24.32 14.89 20.74
CA LYS A 642 -25.57 14.16 20.84
C LYS A 642 -26.50 14.82 21.86
N ALA A 643 -27.79 14.86 21.58
CA ALA A 643 -28.79 15.39 22.51
C ALA A 643 -30.07 14.55 22.47
N ASP A 644 -30.79 14.52 23.59
CA ASP A 644 -32.14 13.97 23.66
C ASP A 644 -33.16 15.09 23.71
N ALA A 645 -34.26 14.94 22.98
CA ALA A 645 -35.32 15.92 22.95
C ALA A 645 -36.71 15.28 22.85
N LEU A 646 -37.72 16.03 23.25
CA LEU A 646 -39.13 15.70 23.04
C LEU A 646 -39.69 16.53 21.87
N PRO A 647 -40.82 16.14 21.26
CA PRO A 647 -41.52 16.97 20.29
C PRO A 647 -41.75 18.40 20.81
N GLY A 648 -41.44 19.40 20.00
CA GLY A 648 -41.55 20.82 20.37
C GLY A 648 -40.47 21.36 21.31
N ALA A 649 -39.54 20.51 21.80
CA ALA A 649 -38.43 20.96 22.62
C ALA A 649 -37.34 21.66 21.79
N THR A 650 -36.48 22.41 22.48
CA THR A 650 -35.33 23.09 21.86
C THR A 650 -34.01 22.52 22.37
N VAL A 651 -33.05 22.34 21.48
CA VAL A 651 -31.67 21.93 21.75
C VAL A 651 -30.76 23.11 21.40
N ASP A 652 -29.98 23.59 22.37
CA ASP A 652 -28.95 24.59 22.11
C ASP A 652 -27.71 23.88 21.54
N VAL A 653 -27.29 24.29 20.34
CA VAL A 653 -26.13 23.77 19.62
C VAL A 653 -25.09 24.87 19.52
N ALA A 654 -23.89 24.64 20.03
CA ALA A 654 -22.72 25.49 19.85
C ALA A 654 -21.72 24.81 18.92
N ALA A 655 -20.99 25.60 18.15
CA ALA A 655 -19.88 25.13 17.35
C ALA A 655 -18.70 26.09 17.43
N SER A 656 -17.51 25.52 17.27
CA SER A 656 -16.25 26.22 17.21
C SER A 656 -15.43 25.65 16.05
N PHE A 657 -14.93 26.54 15.19
CA PHE A 657 -13.96 26.20 14.17
C PHE A 657 -12.64 26.87 14.50
N VAL A 658 -11.58 26.08 14.59
CA VAL A 658 -10.21 26.55 14.80
C VAL A 658 -9.39 26.17 13.58
N LEU A 659 -8.64 27.13 13.05
CA LEU A 659 -7.66 26.83 12.00
C LEU A 659 -6.42 26.22 12.66
N ASP A 660 -6.08 24.99 12.29
CA ASP A 660 -5.06 24.20 12.99
C ASP A 660 -3.66 24.64 12.55
N GLU A 661 -3.38 24.54 11.26
CA GLU A 661 -2.07 24.76 10.64
C GLU A 661 -2.17 25.04 9.13
N ALA A 662 -1.10 25.58 8.54
CA ALA A 662 -0.90 25.90 7.11
C ALA A 662 -1.40 27.26 6.57
N GLY A 663 -1.43 28.31 7.40
CA GLY A 663 -1.69 29.69 6.95
C GLY A 663 -3.17 30.10 7.02
N PRO A 664 -3.48 31.41 6.81
CA PRO A 664 -4.82 31.94 7.06
C PRO A 664 -5.84 31.40 6.04
N ALA A 665 -7.11 31.40 6.45
CA ALA A 665 -8.24 31.09 5.58
C ALA A 665 -9.07 32.34 5.28
N GLU A 666 -9.58 32.47 4.05
CA GLU A 666 -10.45 33.56 3.63
C GLU A 666 -11.92 33.11 3.48
N ASP A 667 -12.85 34.06 3.48
CA ASP A 667 -14.29 33.84 3.27
C ASP A 667 -14.89 32.77 4.21
N VAL A 668 -14.47 32.76 5.48
CA VAL A 668 -14.86 31.73 6.45
C VAL A 668 -16.31 31.93 6.88
N THR A 669 -17.15 30.91 6.70
CA THR A 669 -18.57 30.93 7.07
C THR A 669 -18.93 29.68 7.85
N LEU A 670 -19.36 29.85 9.09
CA LEU A 670 -19.84 28.80 10.00
C LEU A 670 -21.37 28.86 10.10
N SER A 671 -22.04 27.75 9.75
CA SER A 671 -23.49 27.68 9.63
C SER A 671 -24.03 26.33 10.12
N ALA A 672 -25.32 26.28 10.47
CA ALA A 672 -26.03 25.04 10.77
C ALA A 672 -27.26 24.91 9.85
N ARG A 673 -27.57 23.69 9.44
CA ARG A 673 -28.76 23.37 8.65
C ARG A 673 -29.59 22.32 9.38
N THR A 674 -30.89 22.33 9.16
CA THR A 674 -31.82 21.38 9.76
C THR A 674 -32.63 20.65 8.69
N PRO A 675 -33.06 19.40 8.95
CA PRO A 675 -34.01 18.70 8.09
C PRO A 675 -35.36 19.44 7.95
N GLU A 676 -36.17 19.01 6.99
CA GLU A 676 -37.51 19.58 6.78
C GLU A 676 -38.37 19.50 8.06
N GLY A 677 -39.10 20.58 8.35
CA GLY A 677 -39.97 20.69 9.53
C GLY A 677 -39.27 21.14 10.82
N TRP A 678 -37.95 21.02 10.92
CA TRP A 678 -37.17 21.58 12.02
C TRP A 678 -36.87 23.06 11.79
N THR A 679 -36.66 23.81 12.87
CA THR A 679 -36.26 25.23 12.77
C THR A 679 -34.97 25.49 13.54
N VAL A 680 -34.11 26.32 12.98
CA VAL A 680 -32.87 26.79 13.60
C VAL A 680 -32.91 28.31 13.77
N ASP A 681 -32.67 28.79 15.00
CA ASP A 681 -32.61 30.22 15.34
C ASP A 681 -31.16 30.60 15.71
N GLY A 682 -30.58 31.54 14.96
CA GLY A 682 -29.18 32.00 15.08
C GLY A 682 -28.53 32.25 13.72
N ASP A 683 -27.82 33.38 13.57
CA ASP A 683 -27.29 33.86 12.28
C ASP A 683 -25.98 33.18 11.83
N GLY A 684 -25.44 32.24 12.61
CA GLY A 684 -24.12 31.65 12.37
C GLY A 684 -22.98 32.64 12.68
N ALA A 685 -21.82 32.44 12.04
CA ALA A 685 -20.68 33.35 12.14
C ALA A 685 -19.89 33.42 10.83
N THR A 686 -19.30 34.58 10.54
CA THR A 686 -18.47 34.81 9.34
C THR A 686 -17.21 35.58 9.67
N ALA A 687 -16.11 35.31 8.97
CA ALA A 687 -14.88 36.08 9.02
C ALA A 687 -14.33 36.26 7.59
N ASP A 688 -13.94 37.48 7.23
CA ASP A 688 -13.29 37.73 5.92
C ASP A 688 -11.94 37.00 5.84
N GLU A 689 -11.21 36.96 6.96
CA GLU A 689 -9.95 36.25 7.15
C GLU A 689 -9.91 35.65 8.56
N LEU A 690 -9.44 34.41 8.69
CA LEU A 690 -9.19 33.74 9.96
C LEU A 690 -7.73 33.28 9.99
N ALA A 691 -6.96 33.78 10.96
CA ALA A 691 -5.55 33.43 11.13
C ALA A 691 -5.36 32.09 11.84
N ASP A 692 -4.17 31.49 11.73
CA ASP A 692 -3.79 30.26 12.41
C ASP A 692 -4.04 30.34 13.92
N GLY A 693 -4.67 29.31 14.47
CA GLY A 693 -5.05 29.21 15.88
C GLY A 693 -6.18 30.17 16.30
N ALA A 694 -6.70 31.01 15.41
CA ALA A 694 -7.88 31.82 15.70
C ALA A 694 -9.15 30.95 15.65
N GLU A 695 -10.10 31.31 16.51
CA GLU A 695 -11.34 30.56 16.69
C GLU A 695 -12.54 31.36 16.17
N LEU A 696 -13.39 30.72 15.38
CA LEU A 696 -14.69 31.23 14.97
C LEU A 696 -15.80 30.40 15.63
N THR A 697 -16.60 31.03 16.49
CA THR A 697 -17.66 30.35 17.24
C THR A 697 -19.04 30.82 16.82
N ALA A 698 -20.01 29.91 16.83
CA ALA A 698 -21.43 30.23 16.65
C ALA A 698 -22.30 29.35 17.56
N SER A 699 -23.51 29.82 17.84
CA SER A 699 -24.51 29.05 18.58
C SER A 699 -25.89 29.23 17.97
N TRP A 700 -26.66 28.15 17.95
CA TRP A 700 -28.01 28.10 17.43
C TRP A 700 -28.95 27.41 18.40
N ARG A 701 -30.22 27.82 18.38
CA ARG A 701 -31.30 27.08 19.04
C ARG A 701 -32.06 26.27 17.99
N VAL A 702 -31.95 24.96 18.07
CA VAL A 702 -32.62 24.03 17.16
C VAL A 702 -33.92 23.56 17.81
N THR A 703 -35.05 23.75 17.14
CA THR A 703 -36.38 23.35 17.65
C THR A 703 -36.89 22.12 16.94
N VAL A 704 -37.26 21.11 17.71
CA VAL A 704 -37.90 19.87 17.25
C VAL A 704 -39.33 20.19 16.80
N PRO A 705 -39.80 19.72 15.63
CA PRO A 705 -41.19 19.90 15.23
C PRO A 705 -42.15 19.26 16.24
N ALA A 706 -43.41 19.71 16.23
CA ALA A 706 -44.45 19.15 17.09
C ALA A 706 -44.84 17.70 16.72
N ASP A 707 -44.61 17.31 15.46
CA ASP A 707 -44.81 15.95 14.95
C ASP A 707 -43.52 15.48 14.23
N PRO A 708 -42.48 15.10 14.99
CA PRO A 708 -41.19 14.73 14.43
C PRO A 708 -41.18 13.27 13.98
N VAL A 709 -40.25 12.94 13.09
CA VAL A 709 -39.79 11.56 12.94
C VAL A 709 -39.08 11.18 14.24
N TYR A 710 -39.61 10.18 14.95
CA TYR A 710 -39.03 9.69 16.19
C TYR A 710 -37.78 8.87 15.93
N GLY A 711 -36.84 8.92 16.88
CA GLY A 711 -35.50 8.35 16.74
C GLY A 711 -34.46 9.43 16.46
N ALA A 712 -33.30 9.02 15.92
CA ALA A 712 -32.20 9.95 15.69
C ALA A 712 -32.40 10.81 14.44
N THR A 713 -32.27 12.12 14.61
CA THR A 713 -32.20 13.10 13.54
C THR A 713 -30.83 13.78 13.54
N GLU A 714 -30.27 14.00 12.35
CA GLU A 714 -28.96 14.62 12.16
C GLU A 714 -29.08 16.11 11.84
N ILE A 715 -28.35 16.93 12.59
CA ILE A 715 -28.27 18.39 12.40
C ILE A 715 -26.85 18.73 11.93
N PRO A 716 -26.63 18.90 10.61
CA PRO A 716 -25.31 19.23 10.08
C PRO A 716 -24.92 20.68 10.41
N VAL A 717 -23.73 20.82 10.96
CA VAL A 717 -23.00 22.08 11.16
C VAL A 717 -21.85 22.08 10.16
N THR A 718 -21.77 23.13 9.35
CA THR A 718 -20.83 23.22 8.24
C THR A 718 -20.02 24.51 8.38
N VAL A 719 -18.71 24.39 8.17
CA VAL A 719 -17.84 25.53 7.89
C VAL A 719 -17.36 25.46 6.44
N THR A 720 -17.41 26.59 5.74
CA THR A 720 -16.82 26.76 4.41
C THR A 720 -15.78 27.86 4.44
N TYR A 721 -14.65 27.68 3.74
CA TYR A 721 -13.56 28.65 3.70
C TYR A 721 -12.73 28.48 2.43
N ARG A 722 -11.79 29.40 2.18
CA ARG A 722 -10.91 29.38 1.02
C ARG A 722 -9.46 29.42 1.42
N ASP A 723 -8.66 28.69 0.66
CA ASP A 723 -7.21 28.85 0.61
C ASP A 723 -6.88 30.14 -0.18
N PRO A 724 -6.17 31.11 0.43
CA PRO A 724 -5.75 32.35 -0.23
C PRO A 724 -4.86 32.11 -1.46
N ASP A 725 -4.09 31.03 -1.47
CA ASP A 725 -3.16 30.68 -2.55
C ASP A 725 -3.82 29.80 -3.64
N ALA A 726 -5.07 29.36 -3.43
CA ALA A 726 -5.78 28.56 -4.40
C ALA A 726 -6.00 29.31 -5.72
N ARG A 727 -6.00 28.55 -6.81
CA ARG A 727 -6.26 29.09 -8.16
C ARG A 727 -7.60 29.82 -8.18
N ARG A 728 -7.61 30.99 -8.82
CA ARG A 728 -8.83 31.79 -9.00
C ARG A 728 -9.99 30.95 -9.56
N GLY A 729 -11.06 30.82 -8.77
CA GLY A 729 -12.25 30.05 -9.13
C GLY A 729 -12.29 28.62 -8.57
N ALA A 730 -11.29 28.20 -7.78
CA ALA A 730 -11.39 26.98 -6.99
C ALA A 730 -12.62 27.02 -6.07
N PRO A 731 -13.31 25.90 -5.87
CA PRO A 731 -14.44 25.86 -4.96
C PRO A 731 -13.96 26.05 -3.50
N PRO A 732 -14.83 26.55 -2.60
CA PRO A 732 -14.52 26.57 -1.17
C PRO A 732 -14.23 25.17 -0.63
N LEU A 733 -13.35 25.12 0.36
CA LEU A 733 -13.16 24.00 1.25
C LEU A 733 -14.35 23.94 2.22
N THR A 734 -14.74 22.72 2.58
CA THR A 734 -15.86 22.47 3.48
C THR A 734 -15.44 21.45 4.52
N VAL A 735 -15.80 21.70 5.78
CA VAL A 735 -15.76 20.73 6.87
C VAL A 735 -17.16 20.66 7.48
N GLU A 736 -17.66 19.46 7.71
CA GLU A 736 -18.99 19.23 8.29
C GLU A 736 -18.88 18.35 9.53
N ARG A 737 -19.68 18.67 10.54
CA ARG A 737 -19.90 17.86 11.73
C ARG A 737 -21.38 17.85 12.06
N THR A 738 -21.84 16.72 12.58
CA THR A 738 -23.27 16.52 12.81
C THR A 738 -23.55 16.44 14.29
N VAL A 739 -24.58 17.17 14.74
CA VAL A 739 -25.20 16.96 16.04
C VAL A 739 -26.34 15.97 15.88
N ARG A 740 -26.28 14.84 16.58
CA ARG A 740 -27.32 13.80 16.53
C ARG A 740 -28.36 14.06 17.64
N VAL A 741 -29.56 14.48 17.27
CA VAL A 741 -30.67 14.73 18.20
C VAL A 741 -31.61 13.52 18.18
N PHE A 742 -31.68 12.78 19.29
CA PHE A 742 -32.62 11.68 19.46
C PHE A 742 -33.96 12.22 19.97
N VAL A 743 -34.99 12.10 19.14
CA VAL A 743 -36.34 12.52 19.48
C VAL A 743 -37.13 11.34 20.01
N ALA A 744 -37.34 11.33 21.31
CA ALA A 744 -38.06 10.26 21.98
C ALA A 744 -39.56 10.53 22.04
N ARG A 745 -40.34 9.44 22.09
CA ARG A 745 -41.79 9.51 22.26
C ARG A 745 -42.15 9.30 23.74
N GLU A 746 -43.08 10.10 24.25
CA GLU A 746 -43.56 9.95 25.64
C GLU A 746 -44.48 8.73 25.80
N GLY A 747 -44.46 8.14 26.98
CA GLY A 747 -45.35 7.03 27.36
C GLY A 747 -44.95 5.68 26.76
N THR A 748 -45.94 4.88 26.42
CA THR A 748 -45.76 3.53 25.85
C THR A 748 -45.63 3.60 24.33
N VAL A 749 -44.59 2.96 23.80
CA VAL A 749 -44.28 2.89 22.37
C VAL A 749 -44.14 1.44 21.96
N TYR A 750 -44.71 1.08 20.82
CA TYR A 750 -44.54 -0.26 20.28
C TYR A 750 -43.25 -0.35 19.48
N VAL A 751 -42.48 -1.43 19.64
CA VAL A 751 -41.26 -1.65 18.84
C VAL A 751 -41.60 -1.67 17.35
N SER A 752 -42.75 -2.24 16.98
CA SER A 752 -43.27 -2.24 15.60
C SER A 752 -43.55 -0.86 15.01
N SER A 753 -43.59 0.20 15.83
CA SER A 753 -43.75 1.59 15.39
C SER A 753 -42.44 2.37 15.32
N LEU A 754 -41.31 1.76 15.71
CA LEU A 754 -39.99 2.39 15.64
C LEU A 754 -39.27 2.06 14.33
N PRO A 755 -38.41 2.96 13.82
CA PRO A 755 -37.49 2.60 12.76
C PRO A 755 -36.51 1.52 13.26
N PHE A 756 -36.31 0.48 12.47
CA PHE A 756 -35.31 -0.55 12.78
C PHE A 756 -33.95 -0.07 12.28
N THR A 757 -32.93 -0.17 13.12
CA THR A 757 -31.54 0.13 12.74
C THR A 757 -30.85 -1.07 12.10
N ALA A 758 -31.34 -2.27 12.37
CA ALA A 758 -31.02 -3.50 11.65
C ALA A 758 -32.19 -4.46 11.71
N GLU A 759 -32.38 -5.25 10.67
CA GLU A 759 -33.32 -6.37 10.67
C GLU A 759 -32.76 -7.55 9.86
N LYS A 760 -33.02 -8.76 10.37
CA LYS A 760 -32.73 -10.03 9.71
C LYS A 760 -33.84 -10.99 10.08
N ASN A 761 -34.24 -11.81 9.13
CA ASN A 761 -35.27 -12.82 9.34
C ASN A 761 -34.93 -14.09 8.56
N GLY A 762 -35.27 -15.26 9.10
CA GLY A 762 -34.88 -16.54 8.52
C GLY A 762 -35.69 -16.88 7.27
N TRP A 763 -36.95 -16.46 7.23
CA TRP A 763 -37.84 -16.64 6.10
C TRP A 763 -38.83 -15.48 6.02
N GLY A 764 -38.93 -14.84 4.84
CA GLY A 764 -39.76 -13.66 4.65
C GLY A 764 -39.25 -12.40 5.35
N PRO A 765 -39.92 -11.26 5.16
CA PRO A 765 -39.62 -10.05 5.93
C PRO A 765 -40.08 -10.17 7.40
N VAL A 766 -39.56 -9.29 8.25
CA VAL A 766 -40.12 -9.06 9.58
C VAL A 766 -41.45 -8.34 9.41
N GLU A 767 -42.51 -8.90 9.99
CA GLU A 767 -43.85 -8.37 9.88
C GLU A 767 -44.19 -7.45 11.05
N ARG A 768 -44.71 -6.26 10.74
CA ARG A 768 -45.12 -5.28 11.76
C ARG A 768 -46.60 -5.44 12.02
N ASP A 769 -46.94 -5.72 13.27
CA ASP A 769 -48.31 -5.92 13.75
C ASP A 769 -49.07 -7.10 13.12
N LEU A 770 -48.36 -7.99 12.43
CA LEU A 770 -48.86 -9.22 11.80
C LEU A 770 -47.87 -10.37 12.07
N SER A 771 -48.34 -11.62 12.03
CA SER A 771 -47.51 -12.84 12.08
C SER A 771 -46.64 -12.94 10.83
N ASN A 772 -45.66 -13.85 10.79
CA ASN A 772 -44.85 -14.06 9.58
C ASN A 772 -45.67 -14.79 8.49
N GLY A 773 -45.95 -14.14 7.35
CA GLY A 773 -46.75 -14.72 6.26
C GLY A 773 -45.95 -15.40 5.14
N GLU A 774 -44.67 -15.69 5.38
CA GLU A 774 -43.71 -16.33 4.48
C GLU A 774 -43.00 -15.44 3.45
N ASN A 775 -43.63 -14.99 2.35
CA ASN A 775 -42.86 -14.48 1.19
C ASN A 775 -43.08 -13.00 0.86
N GLY A 776 -44.27 -12.47 1.13
CA GLY A 776 -44.63 -11.08 0.94
C GLY A 776 -44.40 -10.27 2.21
N ALA A 777 -44.44 -8.94 2.08
CA ALA A 777 -44.61 -8.06 3.23
C ALA A 777 -46.11 -7.81 3.44
N GLY A 778 -46.59 -7.92 4.67
CA GLY A 778 -47.99 -7.74 5.05
C GLY A 778 -48.91 -8.88 4.63
N ASP A 779 -48.38 -10.07 4.33
CA ASP A 779 -49.17 -11.27 4.01
C ASP A 779 -49.48 -12.15 5.24
N GLY A 780 -48.90 -11.79 6.39
CA GLY A 780 -49.16 -12.38 7.69
C GLY A 780 -50.59 -12.28 8.21
N GLY A 781 -50.95 -13.20 9.09
CA GLY A 781 -52.18 -13.16 9.86
C GLY A 781 -52.08 -12.24 11.08
N PRO A 782 -53.13 -12.15 11.91
CA PRO A 782 -53.04 -11.49 13.22
C PRO A 782 -52.10 -12.27 14.15
N LEU A 783 -51.25 -11.55 14.90
CA LEU A 783 -50.40 -12.11 15.95
C LEU A 783 -51.23 -12.85 17.01
N ARG A 784 -50.99 -14.15 17.21
CA ARG A 784 -51.79 -14.98 18.10
C ARG A 784 -50.96 -15.88 18.99
N LEU A 785 -51.09 -15.67 20.29
CA LEU A 785 -50.45 -16.50 21.32
C LEU A 785 -51.45 -16.87 22.43
N GLY A 786 -51.56 -18.17 22.71
CA GLY A 786 -52.31 -18.68 23.87
C GLY A 786 -53.80 -18.31 23.90
N GLY A 787 -54.45 -18.29 22.74
CA GLY A 787 -55.84 -17.92 22.53
C GLY A 787 -56.11 -16.41 22.51
N THR A 788 -55.06 -15.59 22.57
CA THR A 788 -55.16 -14.13 22.57
C THR A 788 -54.63 -13.57 21.26
N THR A 789 -55.40 -12.69 20.62
CA THR A 789 -54.96 -11.93 19.44
C THR A 789 -54.44 -10.57 19.88
N TYR A 790 -53.30 -10.17 19.33
CA TYR A 790 -52.64 -8.89 19.65
C TYR A 790 -52.66 -7.97 18.43
N ASP A 791 -53.01 -6.70 18.65
CA ASP A 791 -53.08 -5.70 17.58
C ASP A 791 -51.70 -5.13 17.22
N LYS A 792 -50.69 -5.35 18.07
CA LYS A 792 -49.36 -4.75 17.96
C LYS A 792 -48.27 -5.76 18.31
N GLY A 793 -47.15 -5.72 17.60
CA GLY A 793 -46.01 -6.62 17.83
C GLY A 793 -45.20 -6.87 16.57
N LEU A 794 -44.31 -7.86 16.60
CA LEU A 794 -43.51 -8.28 15.46
C LEU A 794 -43.73 -9.77 15.17
N GLY A 795 -44.05 -10.12 13.93
CA GLY A 795 -44.03 -11.50 13.45
C GLY A 795 -42.72 -11.78 12.73
N VAL A 796 -42.03 -12.85 13.12
CA VAL A 796 -40.71 -13.23 12.61
C VAL A 796 -40.61 -14.73 12.34
N HIS A 797 -39.56 -15.12 11.65
CA HIS A 797 -39.20 -16.52 11.43
C HIS A 797 -37.75 -16.74 11.85
N ALA A 798 -37.47 -17.75 12.68
CA ALA A 798 -36.10 -18.04 13.11
C ALA A 798 -35.18 -18.37 11.90
N LEU A 799 -33.89 -18.00 11.87
CA LEU A 799 -33.19 -17.09 12.79
C LEU A 799 -33.53 -15.63 12.48
N SER A 800 -33.93 -14.86 13.49
CA SER A 800 -34.26 -13.44 13.32
C SER A 800 -33.58 -12.54 14.34
N GLU A 801 -33.28 -11.31 13.91
CA GLU A 801 -32.77 -10.23 14.75
C GLU A 801 -33.42 -8.92 14.31
N VAL A 802 -34.03 -8.19 15.24
CA VAL A 802 -34.58 -6.84 15.01
C VAL A 802 -33.97 -5.89 16.02
N THR A 803 -33.35 -4.83 15.54
CA THR A 803 -32.64 -3.87 16.38
C THR A 803 -33.23 -2.47 16.28
N VAL A 804 -33.40 -1.80 17.42
CA VAL A 804 -33.88 -0.43 17.54
C VAL A 804 -32.99 0.40 18.46
N ASP A 805 -32.88 1.69 18.17
CA ASP A 805 -32.19 2.65 19.04
C ASP A 805 -33.13 3.12 20.16
N LEU A 806 -32.67 2.98 21.40
CA LEU A 806 -33.35 3.46 22.61
C LEU A 806 -32.70 4.74 23.17
N ASN A 807 -31.40 4.91 22.98
CA ASN A 807 -30.57 5.99 23.52
C ASN A 807 -30.74 6.25 25.04
N GLY A 808 -31.10 5.23 25.82
CA GLY A 808 -31.38 5.36 27.26
C GLY A 808 -32.69 6.10 27.58
N ALA A 809 -33.55 6.34 26.60
CA ALA A 809 -34.77 7.14 26.75
C ALA A 809 -35.96 6.37 27.35
N TYR A 810 -35.84 5.05 27.52
CA TYR A 810 -36.90 4.16 27.98
C TYR A 810 -36.41 3.37 29.18
N ASP A 811 -37.31 3.10 30.12
CA ASP A 811 -36.96 2.41 31.38
C ASP A 811 -37.25 0.92 31.30
N ARG A 812 -38.23 0.52 30.48
CA ARG A 812 -38.77 -0.84 30.51
C ARG A 812 -39.16 -1.34 29.13
N PHE A 813 -38.79 -2.59 28.84
CA PHE A 813 -39.28 -3.36 27.70
C PHE A 813 -40.18 -4.49 28.18
N THR A 814 -41.37 -4.60 27.61
CA THR A 814 -42.31 -5.69 27.90
C THR A 814 -42.82 -6.31 26.62
N ALA A 815 -42.98 -7.63 26.58
CA ALA A 815 -43.57 -8.33 25.43
C ALA A 815 -44.12 -9.69 25.85
N TRP A 816 -45.00 -10.25 25.04
CA TRP A 816 -45.37 -11.67 25.05
C TRP A 816 -44.68 -12.35 23.87
N ALA A 817 -44.01 -13.48 24.14
CA ALA A 817 -43.26 -14.20 23.13
C ALA A 817 -43.70 -15.66 23.02
N GLY A 818 -43.80 -16.18 21.80
CA GLY A 818 -44.12 -17.58 21.55
C GLY A 818 -44.25 -17.89 20.07
N ILE A 819 -44.51 -19.16 19.75
CA ILE A 819 -44.81 -19.60 18.38
C ILE A 819 -46.23 -19.16 18.02
N ASP A 820 -46.41 -18.56 16.85
CA ASP A 820 -47.72 -18.12 16.38
C ASP A 820 -48.66 -19.34 16.16
N GLU A 821 -49.92 -19.19 16.53
CA GLU A 821 -50.93 -20.25 16.44
C GLU A 821 -51.20 -20.76 15.01
N GLU A 822 -50.71 -20.10 13.97
CA GLU A 822 -50.72 -20.61 12.60
C GLU A 822 -49.84 -21.85 12.41
N LYS A 823 -48.90 -22.12 13.33
CA LYS A 823 -48.09 -23.34 13.38
C LYS A 823 -48.43 -24.18 14.64
N PRO A 824 -49.63 -24.78 14.73
CA PRO A 824 -50.14 -25.36 15.99
C PRO A 824 -49.47 -26.67 16.42
N ASP A 825 -48.69 -27.31 15.54
CA ASP A 825 -48.17 -28.67 15.73
C ASP A 825 -46.65 -28.82 15.53
N LYS A 826 -45.95 -27.75 15.12
CA LYS A 826 -44.52 -27.80 14.81
C LYS A 826 -43.82 -26.45 15.00
N GLY A 827 -42.52 -26.50 15.28
CA GLY A 827 -41.63 -25.35 15.51
C GLY A 827 -41.01 -25.40 16.91
N SER A 828 -39.83 -24.79 17.06
CA SER A 828 -39.05 -24.78 18.28
C SER A 828 -38.12 -23.56 18.28
N VAL A 829 -38.40 -22.60 19.14
CA VAL A 829 -37.68 -21.31 19.13
C VAL A 829 -37.21 -20.91 20.51
N ALA A 830 -36.17 -20.09 20.60
CA ALA A 830 -35.84 -19.38 21.83
C ALA A 830 -35.69 -17.88 21.58
N PHE A 831 -36.28 -17.08 22.46
CA PHE A 831 -36.30 -15.63 22.38
C PHE A 831 -35.24 -15.03 23.31
N GLU A 832 -34.55 -14.01 22.82
CA GLU A 832 -33.55 -13.26 23.57
C GLU A 832 -33.77 -11.76 23.42
N VAL A 833 -33.73 -11.06 24.56
CA VAL A 833 -33.72 -9.60 24.64
C VAL A 833 -32.29 -9.17 24.93
N ILE A 834 -31.68 -8.40 24.03
CA ILE A 834 -30.26 -8.05 24.07
C ILE A 834 -30.13 -6.53 24.11
N GLY A 835 -29.48 -6.01 25.15
CA GLY A 835 -29.18 -4.58 25.31
C GLY A 835 -27.68 -4.34 25.14
N ASP A 836 -27.31 -3.45 24.21
CA ASP A 836 -25.92 -3.06 23.94
C ASP A 836 -24.97 -4.28 23.77
N GLY A 837 -25.46 -5.30 23.05
CA GLY A 837 -24.73 -6.55 22.77
C GLY A 837 -24.72 -7.59 23.91
N LYS A 838 -25.39 -7.32 25.03
CA LYS A 838 -25.52 -8.26 26.17
C LYS A 838 -26.92 -8.81 26.29
N VAL A 839 -27.06 -10.13 26.42
CA VAL A 839 -28.36 -10.78 26.69
C VAL A 839 -28.85 -10.34 28.07
N LEU A 840 -29.99 -9.66 28.11
CA LEU A 840 -30.65 -9.17 29.32
C LEU A 840 -31.68 -10.18 29.84
N ALA A 841 -32.39 -10.85 28.93
CA ALA A 841 -33.37 -11.88 29.25
C ALA A 841 -33.47 -12.93 28.13
N HIS A 842 -33.85 -14.16 28.47
CA HIS A 842 -34.09 -15.24 27.51
C HIS A 842 -35.29 -16.10 27.95
N SER A 843 -36.08 -16.59 27.00
CA SER A 843 -37.26 -17.43 27.31
C SER A 843 -36.90 -18.89 27.61
N GLY A 844 -35.74 -19.35 27.13
CA GLY A 844 -35.52 -20.78 26.89
C GLY A 844 -36.26 -21.25 25.64
N VAL A 845 -36.26 -22.56 25.38
CA VAL A 845 -36.96 -23.14 24.22
C VAL A 845 -38.46 -23.16 24.46
N LEU A 846 -39.23 -22.68 23.48
CA LEU A 846 -40.68 -22.67 23.44
C LEU A 846 -41.15 -23.44 22.19
N GLY A 847 -42.16 -24.29 22.37
CA GLY A 847 -42.89 -24.96 21.31
C GLY A 847 -44.34 -24.46 21.14
N PRO A 848 -45.09 -25.02 20.18
CA PRO A 848 -46.43 -24.54 19.80
C PRO A 848 -47.51 -24.64 20.89
N THR A 849 -47.31 -25.54 21.86
CA THR A 849 -48.27 -25.77 22.95
C THR A 849 -47.88 -25.10 24.25
N ASP A 850 -46.72 -24.45 24.29
CA ASP A 850 -46.25 -23.76 25.48
C ASP A 850 -47.01 -22.45 25.70
N ALA A 851 -47.13 -22.04 26.96
CA ALA A 851 -47.72 -20.75 27.27
C ALA A 851 -46.78 -19.62 26.80
N ALA A 852 -47.36 -18.53 26.29
CA ALA A 852 -46.61 -17.34 25.92
C ALA A 852 -45.71 -16.86 27.07
N TYR A 853 -44.45 -16.60 26.77
CA TYR A 853 -43.48 -16.11 27.73
C TYR A 853 -43.59 -14.60 27.90
N ALA A 854 -43.78 -14.14 29.13
CA ALA A 854 -43.81 -12.71 29.44
C ALA A 854 -42.40 -12.17 29.64
N PHE A 855 -41.95 -11.31 28.74
CA PHE A 855 -40.79 -10.46 28.95
C PHE A 855 -41.18 -9.22 29.73
N ASP A 856 -40.38 -8.94 30.76
CA ASP A 856 -40.44 -7.72 31.56
C ASP A 856 -39.01 -7.37 31.97
N VAL A 857 -38.39 -6.50 31.17
CA VAL A 857 -36.94 -6.25 31.19
C VAL A 857 -36.68 -4.78 31.47
N ASP A 858 -35.80 -4.52 32.43
CA ASP A 858 -35.25 -3.18 32.65
C ASP A 858 -34.32 -2.82 31.48
N VAL A 859 -34.65 -1.75 30.77
CA VAL A 859 -33.85 -1.22 29.67
C VAL A 859 -33.39 0.21 29.94
N SER A 860 -33.46 0.63 31.20
CA SER A 860 -32.87 1.90 31.64
C SER A 860 -31.40 1.93 31.23
N GLU A 861 -30.96 3.08 30.69
CA GLU A 861 -29.60 3.30 30.20
C GLU A 861 -29.18 2.49 28.95
N ILE A 862 -29.99 1.53 28.49
CA ILE A 862 -29.71 0.76 27.26
C ILE A 862 -29.82 1.67 26.05
N ARG A 863 -28.80 1.66 25.19
CA ARG A 863 -28.77 2.50 23.99
C ARG A 863 -29.34 1.80 22.77
N GLN A 864 -29.13 0.51 22.65
CA GLN A 864 -29.59 -0.30 21.53
C GLN A 864 -30.25 -1.59 22.05
N LEU A 865 -31.47 -1.85 21.60
CA LEU A 865 -32.22 -3.06 21.93
C LEU A 865 -32.32 -3.96 20.71
N THR A 866 -31.86 -5.20 20.83
CA THR A 866 -32.03 -6.24 19.82
C THR A 866 -32.95 -7.34 20.36
N LEU A 867 -34.00 -7.64 19.60
CA LEU A 867 -34.90 -8.75 19.81
C LEU A 867 -34.49 -9.89 18.87
N ARG A 868 -34.09 -11.03 19.43
CA ARG A 868 -33.57 -12.16 18.67
C ARG A 868 -34.42 -13.41 18.87
N VAL A 869 -34.65 -14.15 17.80
CA VAL A 869 -35.23 -15.50 17.82
C VAL A 869 -34.24 -16.49 17.23
N THR A 870 -33.89 -17.51 18.01
CA THR A 870 -33.03 -18.62 17.57
C THR A 870 -33.86 -19.85 17.20
N ASP A 871 -33.23 -20.78 16.49
CA ASP A 871 -33.81 -22.05 16.00
C ASP A 871 -33.74 -23.18 17.05
N ALA A 872 -33.49 -22.81 18.31
CA ALA A 872 -33.36 -23.72 19.45
C ALA A 872 -32.41 -24.93 19.28
N GLY A 873 -31.58 -24.95 18.23
CA GLY A 873 -30.65 -26.03 17.89
C GLY A 873 -31.25 -27.20 17.08
N ASP A 874 -32.50 -27.13 16.60
CA ASP A 874 -33.12 -28.14 15.74
C ASP A 874 -33.44 -27.67 14.30
N GLY A 875 -33.04 -26.45 13.97
CA GLY A 875 -33.20 -25.85 12.64
C GLY A 875 -34.55 -25.14 12.48
N ILE A 876 -34.69 -24.35 11.42
CA ILE A 876 -35.72 -23.31 11.33
C ILE A 876 -37.14 -23.77 10.92
N ASP A 877 -37.44 -25.06 10.98
CA ASP A 877 -38.62 -25.61 10.30
C ASP A 877 -39.94 -25.30 11.06
N SER A 878 -40.77 -24.44 10.47
CA SER A 878 -42.06 -23.97 11.04
C SER A 878 -41.92 -23.04 12.24
N ASP A 879 -40.79 -22.33 12.34
CA ASP A 879 -40.46 -21.42 13.45
C ASP A 879 -41.06 -20.02 13.27
N HIS A 880 -42.38 -19.94 13.05
CA HIS A 880 -43.10 -18.67 13.03
C HIS A 880 -43.28 -18.20 14.47
N ALA A 881 -42.66 -17.08 14.80
CA ALA A 881 -42.51 -16.60 16.16
C ALA A 881 -43.01 -15.16 16.27
N ASP A 882 -43.72 -14.87 17.36
CA ASP A 882 -44.24 -13.54 17.62
C ASP A 882 -43.58 -12.90 18.84
N TRP A 883 -43.21 -11.63 18.68
CA TRP A 883 -43.04 -10.67 19.78
C TRP A 883 -44.33 -9.84 19.90
N ALA A 884 -45.35 -10.41 20.50
CA ALA A 884 -46.65 -9.78 20.68
C ALA A 884 -46.64 -8.71 21.79
N ASP A 885 -47.38 -7.62 21.58
CA ASP A 885 -47.46 -6.47 22.50
C ASP A 885 -46.07 -5.93 22.93
N ALA A 886 -45.09 -5.99 22.02
CA ALA A 886 -43.72 -5.57 22.28
C ALA A 886 -43.65 -4.04 22.48
N GLN A 887 -43.51 -3.63 23.74
CA GLN A 887 -43.63 -2.27 24.22
C GLN A 887 -42.36 -1.79 24.90
N LEU A 888 -42.07 -0.51 24.69
CA LEU A 888 -41.10 0.28 25.42
C LEU A 888 -41.85 1.33 26.22
N VAL A 889 -41.54 1.43 27.51
CA VAL A 889 -42.19 2.37 28.42
C VAL A 889 -41.18 3.39 28.89
N ARG A 890 -41.52 4.66 28.71
CA ARG A 890 -40.85 5.78 29.34
C ARG A 890 -41.71 6.27 30.51
N SER A 891 -41.17 6.22 31.72
CA SER A 891 -41.78 6.80 32.91
C SER A 891 -41.91 8.30 32.71
N GLN A 892 -43.05 8.89 33.09
CA GLN A 892 -43.14 10.35 33.15
C GLN A 892 -42.14 10.85 34.20
N GLY A 893 -41.16 11.64 33.74
CA GLY A 893 -40.22 12.35 34.60
C GLY A 893 -40.85 13.56 35.28
#